data_AF-A0A8N5I4X9-F1
#
_entry.id   AF-A0A8N5I4X9-F1
#
_cell.length_a   1.000
_cell.length_b   1.000
_cell.length_c   1.000
_cell.angle_alpha   90.00
_cell.angle_beta   90.00
_cell.angle_gamma   90.00
#
_symmetry.space_group_name_H-M   'P 1'
#
loop_
_entity.id
_entity.type
_entity.pdbx_description
1 polymer ?
#
loop_
_entity_poly.entity_id
_entity_poly.type
_entity_poly.pdbx_seq_one_letter_code
_entity_poly.pdbx_strand_id
1 'polypeptide(L)'
;MTLLLVGAPQAAEPVNGTRTGAVYACPLSATTRDCQRLPIELKGLGVPVASQRQPPGRVLACAHRYTRVLWSGAEAQRRMVGRCYVRGNDLRLDLGDEWQTYHNEMCNANTDTDETGMCQMGTSAGFSANIIYFGAPGAYNWQGTDYMLQRETWDLHDFSYPNTRNGNTYIDIAVGAPFEGPGKVYIYHSSAEGLRDRPRQVISGAELGPTGIKTFGYSLSGGLDMDGNSYPDLLVGSLSERVVLLRARPVINILDKTFTVTPSKVDPAQCTPKSCMTVTLCFSYNQSAGDPNYSERITLQYTLEADKDRHPPRVRFSGSQSATYTGDFSMPDIRCQSQELLLLDNIRDKLHPIVLSMNYSLLERPRTFQLGPHSLDAFPVLNQDQSHENETKIEFQKECGSDNQCYSNLQLRSSFVTEQNQPLPRVNGTQVLQYSRDVRKLHLSINITNVPMPIPVPHSRCPGRHSTQEDLQPVLAKLLVDYSIQSSLSIASSHIQSYFSGTVVGESAMKREQDVGSPLTFDFQVTTKGESLGTLGTILLGFEWPYEIPNGKWLLYPTEILVNGNDTCHPPGGLINPLNLTLLQDLGYPAAPRVLHTQLPSSFSLRARVWNSTFIEEFRDFDRVKVTGTATLFLRSQVPTITMRNHTVRVSLARWVCGLR
;
A
#
# COMPACT_ATOMS: atom_id res chain seq x y z
N MET A 1 6.56 19.96 36.13
CA MET A 1 6.35 18.59 36.65
C MET A 1 5.41 17.89 35.69
N THR A 2 5.79 16.73 35.16
CA THR A 2 4.97 15.98 34.19
C THR A 2 3.95 15.12 34.94
N LEU A 3 2.69 15.14 34.50
CA LEU A 3 1.58 14.41 35.11
C LEU A 3 0.93 13.48 34.09
N LEU A 4 0.49 12.31 34.54
CA LEU A 4 -0.35 11.40 33.79
C LEU A 4 -1.81 11.77 34.00
N LEU A 5 -2.57 11.98 32.91
CA LEU A 5 -4.00 12.24 32.97
C LEU A 5 -4.76 10.96 32.62
N VAL A 6 -5.68 10.55 33.51
CA VAL A 6 -6.45 9.30 33.36
C VAL A 6 -7.94 9.61 33.38
N GLY A 7 -8.64 9.26 32.31
CA GLY A 7 -10.10 9.29 32.25
C GLY A 7 -10.70 8.07 32.94
N ALA A 8 -11.56 8.30 33.92
CA ALA A 8 -12.26 7.26 34.68
C ALA A 8 -13.78 7.39 34.44
N PRO A 9 -14.32 6.80 33.36
CA PRO A 9 -15.68 7.09 32.91
C PRO A 9 -16.77 6.59 33.84
N GLN A 10 -16.49 5.62 34.73
CA GLN A 10 -17.45 5.09 35.70
C GLN A 10 -17.21 5.59 37.13
N ALA A 11 -16.29 6.53 37.34
CA ALA A 11 -16.00 7.06 38.66
C ALA A 11 -17.26 7.72 39.27
N ALA A 12 -17.54 7.37 40.52
CA ALA A 12 -18.65 7.96 41.27
C ALA A 12 -18.30 9.39 41.70
N GLU A 13 -19.32 10.24 41.76
CA GLU A 13 -19.24 11.55 42.38
C GLU A 13 -19.12 11.41 43.91
N PRO A 14 -18.22 12.15 44.59
CA PRO A 14 -18.04 12.04 46.04
C PRO A 14 -19.28 12.39 46.88
N VAL A 15 -20.17 13.25 46.36
CA VAL A 15 -21.29 13.81 47.12
C VAL A 15 -22.55 12.96 46.98
N ASN A 16 -22.96 12.63 45.75
CA ASN A 16 -24.24 11.96 45.48
C ASN A 16 -24.11 10.47 45.11
N GLY A 17 -22.88 9.95 44.96
CA GLY A 17 -22.62 8.57 44.53
C GLY A 17 -23.03 8.24 43.09
N THR A 18 -23.55 9.22 42.34
CA THR A 18 -23.93 9.07 40.93
C THR A 18 -22.69 8.88 40.07
N ARG A 19 -22.74 7.95 39.11
CA ARG A 19 -21.61 7.69 38.20
C ARG A 19 -21.62 8.69 37.06
N THR A 20 -20.93 9.80 37.28
CA THR A 20 -20.81 10.90 36.32
C THR A 20 -19.49 10.91 35.56
N GLY A 21 -18.52 10.07 35.97
CA GLY A 21 -17.19 10.03 35.40
C GLY A 21 -16.25 11.06 36.04
N ALA A 22 -14.94 10.89 35.82
CA ALA A 22 -13.92 11.77 36.36
C ALA A 22 -12.65 11.79 35.50
N VAL A 23 -11.84 12.82 35.68
CA VAL A 23 -10.44 12.83 35.25
C VAL A 23 -9.56 12.86 36.49
N TYR A 24 -8.51 12.06 36.49
CA TYR A 24 -7.47 12.05 37.52
C TYR A 24 -6.15 12.55 36.95
N ALA A 25 -5.41 13.32 37.74
CA ALA A 25 -4.03 13.66 37.49
C ALA A 25 -3.14 12.87 38.47
N CYS A 26 -2.25 12.05 37.92
CA CYS A 26 -1.39 11.15 38.65
C CYS A 26 0.07 11.58 38.48
N PRO A 27 0.87 11.65 39.56
CA PRO A 27 2.32 11.65 39.45
C PRO A 27 2.82 10.40 38.70
N LEU A 28 3.96 10.51 38.03
CA LEU A 28 4.63 9.36 37.40
C LEU A 28 5.35 8.53 38.47
N SER A 29 4.57 7.82 39.28
CA SER A 29 5.07 6.97 40.37
C SER A 29 4.50 5.55 40.27
N ALA A 30 5.15 4.60 40.96
CA ALA A 30 4.63 3.24 41.08
C ALA A 30 3.49 3.11 42.12
N THR A 31 3.15 4.21 42.79
CA THR A 31 2.09 4.24 43.80
C THR A 31 0.73 4.24 43.11
N THR A 32 -0.25 3.54 43.67
CA THR A 32 -1.60 3.41 43.09
C THR A 32 -2.63 4.34 43.73
N ARG A 33 -2.21 5.23 44.66
CA ARG A 33 -3.09 6.04 45.52
C ARG A 33 -2.77 7.53 45.54
N ASP A 34 -1.82 7.98 44.72
CA ASP A 34 -1.34 9.36 44.65
C ASP A 34 -2.01 10.17 43.52
N CYS A 35 -2.94 9.57 42.77
CA CYS A 35 -3.77 10.25 41.78
C CYS A 35 -4.79 11.20 42.45
N GLN A 36 -4.85 12.44 41.97
CA GLN A 36 -5.80 13.45 42.44
C GLN A 36 -6.92 13.66 41.42
N ARG A 37 -8.17 13.71 41.89
CA ARG A 37 -9.34 13.99 41.04
C ARG A 37 -9.34 15.47 40.61
N LEU A 38 -9.51 15.73 39.33
CA LEU A 38 -9.62 17.10 38.81
C LEU A 38 -11.01 17.70 39.05
N PRO A 39 -11.11 19.01 39.34
CA PRO A 39 -12.38 19.71 39.54
C PRO A 39 -13.06 20.01 38.18
N ILE A 40 -13.40 18.97 37.44
CA ILE A 40 -14.18 19.05 36.20
C ILE A 40 -15.53 18.38 36.47
N GLU A 41 -16.60 19.17 36.49
CA GLU A 41 -17.97 18.68 36.60
C GLU A 41 -18.42 18.02 35.29
N LEU A 42 -17.99 16.78 35.09
CA LEU A 42 -18.50 15.95 34.00
C LEU A 42 -19.94 15.54 34.34
N LYS A 43 -20.89 15.79 33.44
CA LYS A 43 -22.29 15.38 33.58
C LYS A 43 -22.64 14.25 32.60
N GLY A 44 -21.85 13.18 32.57
CA GLY A 44 -22.11 12.05 31.68
C GLY A 44 -20.96 11.06 31.60
N LEU A 45 -21.28 9.79 31.36
CA LEU A 45 -20.31 8.70 31.26
C LEU A 45 -19.47 8.84 29.97
N GLY A 46 -18.19 8.46 30.05
CA GLY A 46 -17.31 8.34 28.89
C GLY A 46 -16.35 9.52 28.72
N VAL A 47 -15.10 9.33 29.15
CA VAL A 47 -14.12 10.40 29.37
C VAL A 47 -12.86 10.17 28.55
N PRO A 48 -12.86 10.47 27.24
CA PRO A 48 -11.59 10.64 26.54
C PRO A 48 -10.91 11.91 27.06
N VAL A 49 -9.61 11.80 27.24
CA VAL A 49 -8.75 12.87 27.75
C VAL A 49 -7.62 13.07 26.74
N ALA A 50 -7.34 14.33 26.42
CA ALA A 50 -6.24 14.70 25.55
C ALA A 50 -5.50 15.92 26.10
N SER A 51 -4.20 16.01 25.84
CA SER A 51 -3.38 17.15 26.21
C SER A 51 -2.72 17.75 24.97
N GLN A 52 -2.78 19.08 24.84
CA GLN A 52 -2.10 19.85 23.80
C GLN A 52 -0.61 19.95 24.13
N ARG A 53 0.24 19.55 23.18
CA ARG A 53 1.70 19.46 23.39
C ARG A 53 2.45 20.79 23.26
N GLN A 54 1.90 21.74 22.51
CA GLN A 54 2.54 23.04 22.28
C GLN A 54 2.07 24.09 23.30
N PRO A 55 2.92 25.05 23.70
CA PRO A 55 2.53 26.16 24.57
C PRO A 55 1.35 26.95 23.97
N PRO A 56 0.38 27.40 24.78
CA PRO A 56 0.39 27.45 26.25
C PRO A 56 0.07 26.13 26.98
N GLY A 57 -0.22 25.04 26.26
CA GLY A 57 -0.58 23.74 26.83
C GLY A 57 -2.01 23.73 27.40
N ARG A 58 -2.83 22.76 27.00
CA ARG A 58 -4.24 22.66 27.39
C ARG A 58 -4.65 21.22 27.57
N VAL A 59 -5.69 20.99 28.34
CA VAL A 59 -6.26 19.66 28.59
C VAL A 59 -7.72 19.65 28.19
N LEU A 60 -8.12 18.60 27.46
CA LEU A 60 -9.48 18.36 27.01
C LEU A 60 -10.00 17.10 27.69
N ALA A 61 -11.22 17.17 28.20
CA ALA A 61 -11.98 16.04 28.68
C ALA A 61 -13.41 16.11 28.14
N CYS A 62 -13.92 15.01 27.59
CA CYS A 62 -15.29 14.96 27.08
C CYS A 62 -16.18 14.04 27.91
N ALA A 63 -17.48 14.26 27.81
CA ALA A 63 -18.56 13.41 28.33
C ALA A 63 -19.46 13.07 27.14
N HIS A 64 -19.07 12.08 26.33
CA HIS A 64 -19.78 11.80 25.07
C HIS A 64 -21.19 11.22 25.25
N ARG A 65 -21.50 10.69 26.44
CA ARG A 65 -22.87 10.28 26.82
C ARG A 65 -23.63 11.36 27.60
N TYR A 66 -23.17 12.61 27.57
CA TYR A 66 -23.93 13.74 28.12
C TYR A 66 -25.30 13.83 27.46
N THR A 67 -26.36 13.80 28.28
CA THR A 67 -27.75 13.89 27.82
C THR A 67 -28.34 15.25 28.17
N ARG A 68 -28.92 15.94 27.19
CA ARG A 68 -29.79 17.09 27.40
C ARG A 68 -31.25 16.63 27.42
N VAL A 69 -31.99 17.06 28.44
CA VAL A 69 -33.42 16.77 28.56
C VAL A 69 -34.20 17.95 28.01
N LEU A 70 -35.01 17.71 26.98
CA LEU A 70 -35.97 18.66 26.44
C LEU A 70 -37.36 18.26 26.89
N TRP A 71 -38.12 19.22 27.39
CA TRP A 71 -39.48 19.00 27.87
C TRP A 71 -40.47 19.41 26.78
N SER A 72 -41.25 18.45 26.28
CA SER A 72 -42.38 18.70 25.39
C SER A 72 -43.66 18.34 26.12
N GLY A 73 -44.29 19.34 26.74
CA GLY A 73 -45.42 19.11 27.64
C GLY A 73 -45.01 18.29 28.87
N ALA A 74 -45.61 17.11 29.05
CA ALA A 74 -45.33 16.20 30.17
C ALA A 74 -44.25 15.14 29.85
N GLU A 75 -43.81 15.03 28.60
CA GLU A 75 -42.82 14.03 28.19
C GLU A 75 -41.40 14.62 28.16
N ALA A 76 -40.47 13.89 28.78
CA ALA A 76 -39.06 14.23 28.81
C ALA A 76 -38.33 13.51 27.66
N GLN A 77 -37.96 14.25 26.62
CA GLN A 77 -37.13 13.75 25.53
C GLN A 77 -35.65 13.89 25.88
N ARG A 78 -34.86 12.83 25.67
CA ARG A 78 -33.42 12.79 26.01
C ARG A 78 -32.59 12.80 24.74
N ARG A 79 -31.65 13.75 24.66
CA ARG A 79 -30.77 13.97 23.50
C ARG A 79 -29.32 13.72 23.91
N MET A 80 -28.70 12.67 23.37
CA MET A 80 -27.31 12.28 23.66
C MET A 80 -26.33 13.05 22.77
N VAL A 81 -26.24 14.36 22.97
CA VAL A 81 -25.40 15.23 22.15
C VAL A 81 -23.91 15.11 22.47
N GLY A 82 -23.54 14.78 23.71
CA GLY A 82 -22.15 14.85 24.16
C GLY A 82 -21.70 16.28 24.49
N ARG A 83 -20.67 16.43 25.34
CA ARG A 83 -20.11 17.73 25.72
C ARG A 83 -18.64 17.62 26.07
N CYS A 84 -17.85 18.65 25.75
CA CYS A 84 -16.42 18.67 26.01
C CYS A 84 -16.00 19.89 26.86
N TYR A 85 -14.93 19.74 27.62
CA TYR A 85 -14.40 20.73 28.55
C TYR A 85 -12.90 20.90 28.34
N VAL A 86 -12.45 22.14 28.19
CA VAL A 86 -11.02 22.47 28.07
C VAL A 86 -10.53 23.17 29.35
N ARG A 87 -9.30 22.91 29.75
CA ARG A 87 -8.59 23.54 30.88
C ARG A 87 -7.20 23.99 30.43
N GLY A 88 -6.65 24.98 31.13
CA GLY A 88 -5.28 25.43 30.93
C GLY A 88 -4.25 24.38 31.37
N ASN A 89 -2.97 24.63 31.11
CA ASN A 89 -1.87 23.76 31.54
C ASN A 89 -1.77 23.60 33.06
N ASP A 90 -2.28 24.58 33.81
CA ASP A 90 -2.40 24.54 35.28
C ASP A 90 -3.62 23.74 35.77
N LEU A 91 -4.39 23.15 34.84
CA LEU A 91 -5.59 22.36 35.07
C LEU A 91 -6.77 23.17 35.66
N ARG A 92 -6.69 24.51 35.65
CA ARG A 92 -7.75 25.39 36.15
C ARG A 92 -8.60 25.94 35.01
N LEU A 93 -9.80 26.40 35.37
CA LEU A 93 -10.70 27.11 34.45
C LEU A 93 -10.27 28.57 34.40
N ASP A 94 -9.91 29.04 33.22
CA ASP A 94 -9.71 30.45 32.93
C ASP A 94 -10.80 30.92 31.96
N LEU A 95 -11.64 31.84 32.42
CA LEU A 95 -12.73 32.39 31.61
C LEU A 95 -12.22 33.37 30.53
N GLY A 96 -10.98 33.86 30.66
CA GLY A 96 -10.31 34.69 29.66
C GLY A 96 -9.72 33.89 28.49
N ASP A 97 -9.57 32.57 28.62
CA ASP A 97 -9.09 31.70 27.54
C ASP A 97 -10.28 31.25 26.67
N GLU A 98 -10.43 31.82 25.48
CA GLU A 98 -11.53 31.51 24.56
C GLU A 98 -11.62 30.02 24.17
N TRP A 99 -10.50 29.29 24.27
CA TRP A 99 -10.47 27.84 24.07
C TRP A 99 -11.31 27.08 25.11
N GLN A 100 -11.47 27.64 26.30
CA GLN A 100 -12.21 27.02 27.41
C GLN A 100 -13.68 27.40 27.41
N THR A 101 -14.02 28.57 26.90
CA THR A 101 -15.37 29.16 27.02
C THR A 101 -16.21 29.13 25.74
N TYR A 102 -15.59 29.09 24.55
CA TYR A 102 -16.31 29.25 23.28
C TYR A 102 -16.41 27.93 22.49
N HIS A 103 -17.59 27.61 21.96
CA HIS A 103 -17.88 26.51 21.00
C HIS A 103 -17.27 25.13 21.32
N ASN A 104 -17.46 24.63 22.53
CA ASN A 104 -17.16 23.22 22.87
C ASN A 104 -18.43 22.33 22.89
N GLU A 105 -19.48 22.80 22.19
CA GLU A 105 -20.83 22.21 22.07
C GLU A 105 -21.33 22.37 20.63
N MET A 106 -20.87 21.52 19.70
CA MET A 106 -21.24 21.63 18.28
C MET A 106 -22.63 21.09 17.97
N CYS A 107 -23.04 20.08 18.72
CA CYS A 107 -24.24 19.34 18.39
C CYS A 107 -25.48 20.02 18.99
N ASN A 108 -26.48 20.20 18.15
CA ASN A 108 -27.70 20.90 18.52
C ASN A 108 -28.72 19.93 19.13
N ALA A 109 -28.92 20.04 20.44
CA ALA A 109 -29.88 19.20 21.16
C ALA A 109 -31.33 19.40 20.73
N ASN A 110 -31.69 20.51 20.10
CA ASN A 110 -33.06 20.76 19.63
C ASN A 110 -33.42 19.94 18.38
N THR A 111 -32.45 19.27 17.78
CA THR A 111 -32.62 18.45 16.57
C THR A 111 -32.79 16.97 16.94
N ASP A 112 -33.22 16.14 16.00
CA ASP A 112 -33.41 14.70 16.22
C ASP A 112 -32.20 13.85 15.74
N THR A 113 -32.39 12.54 15.65
CA THR A 113 -31.43 11.54 15.14
C THR A 113 -30.98 11.82 13.71
N ASP A 114 -31.85 12.40 12.90
CA ASP A 114 -31.57 12.68 11.47
C ASP A 114 -30.53 13.79 11.29
N GLU A 115 -30.30 14.61 12.34
CA GLU A 115 -29.29 15.66 12.37
C GLU A 115 -28.27 15.42 13.49
N THR A 116 -28.30 16.20 14.59
CA THR A 116 -27.23 16.18 15.60
C THR A 116 -27.71 15.92 17.03
N GLY A 117 -29.01 15.64 17.23
CA GLY A 117 -29.61 15.38 18.53
C GLY A 117 -29.05 14.16 19.26
N MET A 118 -28.40 13.25 18.53
CA MET A 118 -27.77 12.02 19.03
C MET A 118 -26.27 11.91 18.70
N CYS A 119 -25.61 13.05 18.44
CA CYS A 119 -24.21 13.17 18.03
C CYS A 119 -23.19 12.29 18.77
N GLN A 120 -23.32 12.17 20.10
CA GLN A 120 -22.29 11.61 20.97
C GLN A 120 -20.90 12.25 20.77
N MET A 121 -20.88 13.58 20.66
CA MET A 121 -19.67 14.36 20.42
C MET A 121 -18.64 14.16 21.53
N GLY A 122 -17.38 14.03 21.13
CA GLY A 122 -16.28 13.75 22.04
C GLY A 122 -16.16 12.28 22.37
N THR A 123 -16.66 11.38 21.51
CA THR A 123 -16.35 9.95 21.58
C THR A 123 -14.86 9.72 21.31
N SER A 124 -14.32 10.47 20.35
CA SER A 124 -12.89 10.74 20.19
C SER A 124 -12.67 12.26 20.20
N ALA A 125 -11.54 12.73 20.70
CA ALA A 125 -11.21 14.14 20.66
C ALA A 125 -9.70 14.35 20.89
N GLY A 126 -9.19 15.48 20.42
CA GLY A 126 -7.78 15.81 20.60
C GLY A 126 -7.40 17.19 20.10
N PHE A 127 -6.09 17.45 20.10
CA PHE A 127 -5.50 18.71 19.72
C PHE A 127 -4.42 18.53 18.65
N SER A 128 -4.27 19.53 17.79
CA SER A 128 -3.02 19.85 17.12
C SER A 128 -2.35 21.06 17.80
N ALA A 129 -1.42 21.72 17.10
CA ALA A 129 -0.87 23.02 17.51
C ALA A 129 -1.96 24.08 17.72
N ASN A 130 -2.88 24.21 16.76
CA ASN A 130 -3.85 25.31 16.64
C ASN A 130 -5.29 24.81 16.40
N ILE A 131 -5.51 23.49 16.30
CA ILE A 131 -6.81 22.89 16.05
C ILE A 131 -7.24 22.06 17.26
N ILE A 132 -8.51 22.15 17.61
CA ILE A 132 -9.20 21.16 18.44
C ILE A 132 -10.18 20.39 17.55
N TYR A 133 -10.23 19.07 17.71
CA TYR A 133 -11.12 18.21 16.93
C TYR A 133 -11.92 17.26 17.80
N PHE A 134 -13.13 16.93 17.36
CA PHE A 134 -14.08 16.06 18.03
C PHE A 134 -14.71 15.08 17.04
N GLY A 135 -14.73 13.79 17.38
CA GLY A 135 -15.54 12.80 16.70
C GLY A 135 -16.94 12.72 17.28
N ALA A 136 -17.94 12.68 16.40
CA ALA A 136 -19.35 12.58 16.72
C ALA A 136 -20.03 11.48 15.87
N PRO A 137 -19.92 10.21 16.28
CA PRO A 137 -20.39 9.07 15.48
C PRO A 137 -21.91 8.97 15.33
N GLY A 138 -22.68 9.57 16.25
CA GLY A 138 -24.14 9.51 16.22
C GLY A 138 -24.81 10.65 15.45
N ALA A 139 -24.04 11.47 14.74
CA ALA A 139 -24.58 12.52 13.87
C ALA A 139 -25.13 11.93 12.56
N TYR A 140 -26.12 12.60 12.00
CA TYR A 140 -26.76 12.34 10.71
C TYR A 140 -27.18 10.88 10.53
N ASN A 141 -28.05 10.41 11.43
CA ASN A 141 -28.54 9.03 11.44
C ASN A 141 -27.39 8.01 11.47
N TRP A 142 -26.44 8.21 12.39
CA TRP A 142 -25.26 7.35 12.62
C TRP A 142 -24.29 7.24 11.43
N GLN A 143 -24.36 8.15 10.46
CA GLN A 143 -23.30 8.31 9.46
C GLN A 143 -21.99 8.79 10.11
N GLY A 144 -22.12 9.61 11.16
CA GLY A 144 -21.01 10.19 11.90
C GLY A 144 -20.43 11.42 11.21
N THR A 145 -19.78 12.28 12.00
CA THR A 145 -19.04 13.44 11.50
C THR A 145 -17.87 13.75 12.43
N ASP A 146 -16.89 14.46 11.91
CA ASP A 146 -15.87 15.15 12.69
C ASP A 146 -16.17 16.66 12.74
N TYR A 147 -15.87 17.27 13.87
CA TYR A 147 -15.87 18.72 14.04
C TYR A 147 -14.44 19.16 14.30
N MET A 148 -13.94 20.08 13.49
CA MET A 148 -12.61 20.67 13.64
C MET A 148 -12.74 22.17 13.80
N LEU A 149 -12.07 22.71 14.81
CA LEU A 149 -11.99 24.15 15.05
C LEU A 149 -10.54 24.59 15.03
N GLN A 150 -10.19 25.34 14.01
CA GLN A 150 -8.95 26.10 13.98
C GLN A 150 -9.11 27.35 14.85
N ARG A 151 -8.15 27.56 15.74
CA ARG A 151 -8.13 28.65 16.71
C ARG A 151 -6.88 29.48 16.44
N GLU A 152 -6.94 30.24 15.35
CA GLU A 152 -5.89 31.16 14.92
C GLU A 152 -6.26 32.61 15.23
N THR A 153 -5.23 33.39 15.57
CA THR A 153 -5.21 34.83 15.28
C THR A 153 -5.00 35.01 13.77
N TRP A 154 -6.09 35.22 13.02
CA TRP A 154 -6.19 35.80 11.66
C TRP A 154 -5.27 35.36 10.49
N ASP A 155 -4.40 34.36 10.62
CA ASP A 155 -3.57 33.87 9.50
C ASP A 155 -3.80 32.38 9.19
N LEU A 156 -4.67 32.11 8.21
CA LEU A 156 -4.86 30.80 7.57
C LEU A 156 -3.51 30.23 7.10
N HIS A 157 -2.91 29.34 7.89
CA HIS A 157 -1.78 28.54 7.43
C HIS A 157 -2.30 27.20 6.92
N ASP A 158 -2.17 27.00 5.61
CA ASP A 158 -2.30 25.69 4.99
C ASP A 158 -1.13 24.83 5.51
N PHE A 159 -1.41 23.90 6.44
CA PHE A 159 -0.41 22.95 6.91
C PHE A 159 -0.19 21.88 5.84
N SER A 160 0.60 22.23 4.82
CA SER A 160 1.35 21.22 4.08
C SER A 160 2.62 20.89 4.88
N TYR A 161 2.93 19.60 5.05
CA TYR A 161 4.21 19.19 5.61
C TYR A 161 5.32 19.77 4.72
N PRO A 162 6.20 20.65 5.24
CA PRO A 162 7.22 21.24 4.41
C PRO A 162 8.20 20.12 4.01
N ASN A 163 8.48 20.07 2.70
CA ASN A 163 9.70 19.54 2.09
C ASN A 163 9.63 18.13 1.45
N THR A 164 8.96 18.04 0.29
CA THR A 164 9.04 16.93 -0.68
C THR A 164 10.42 16.72 -1.32
N ARG A 165 11.48 17.37 -0.82
CA ARG A 165 12.85 17.14 -1.29
C ARG A 165 13.86 16.66 -0.24
N ASN A 166 13.60 16.80 1.06
CA ASN A 166 14.54 16.34 2.12
C ASN A 166 13.87 15.97 3.46
N GLY A 167 12.53 15.90 3.54
CA GLY A 167 11.82 15.72 4.81
C GLY A 167 10.71 14.69 4.71
N ASN A 168 11.03 13.46 4.33
CA ASN A 168 10.07 12.38 4.52
C ASN A 168 9.99 12.07 6.02
N THR A 169 9.16 12.81 6.75
CA THR A 169 8.79 12.44 8.12
C THR A 169 7.85 11.25 8.02
N TYR A 170 8.43 10.06 8.04
CA TYR A 170 7.71 8.80 8.16
C TYR A 170 7.08 8.78 9.56
N ILE A 171 5.75 8.93 9.63
CA ILE A 171 4.99 8.85 10.88
C ILE A 171 4.62 7.39 11.12
N ASP A 172 5.27 6.80 12.11
CA ASP A 172 4.94 5.46 12.58
C ASP A 172 3.63 5.49 13.40
N ILE A 173 2.89 4.38 13.38
CA ILE A 173 1.60 4.28 14.07
C ILE A 173 1.56 3.12 15.06
N ALA A 174 0.83 3.33 16.15
CA ALA A 174 0.50 2.30 17.12
C ALA A 174 -0.99 1.97 17.04
N VAL A 175 -1.34 0.69 16.95
CA VAL A 175 -2.73 0.21 16.84
C VAL A 175 -3.02 -0.75 17.98
N GLY A 176 -4.10 -0.46 18.73
CA GLY A 176 -4.56 -1.29 19.83
C GLY A 176 -5.56 -2.35 19.40
N ALA A 177 -5.36 -3.58 19.86
CA ALA A 177 -6.27 -4.72 19.68
C ALA A 177 -6.66 -5.28 21.06
N PRO A 178 -7.48 -4.56 21.83
CA PRO A 178 -7.76 -4.90 23.24
C PRO A 178 -8.45 -6.25 23.44
N PHE A 179 -9.16 -6.76 22.43
CA PHE A 179 -9.93 -8.00 22.54
C PHE A 179 -9.22 -9.21 21.89
N GLU A 180 -7.99 -9.03 21.39
CA GLU A 180 -7.19 -10.15 20.88
C GLU A 180 -6.45 -10.85 22.03
N GLY A 181 -7.04 -11.94 22.53
CA GLY A 181 -6.55 -12.61 23.74
C GLY A 181 -6.63 -11.68 24.96
N PRO A 182 -5.54 -11.49 25.74
CA PRO A 182 -5.51 -10.49 26.82
C PRO A 182 -5.36 -9.05 26.32
N GLY A 183 -5.21 -8.83 25.01
CA GLY A 183 -5.02 -7.53 24.39
C GLY A 183 -3.59 -7.34 23.88
N LYS A 184 -3.46 -6.65 22.76
CA LYS A 184 -2.17 -6.41 22.08
C LYS A 184 -2.08 -4.97 21.58
N VAL A 185 -0.85 -4.51 21.40
CA VAL A 185 -0.53 -3.29 20.66
C VAL A 185 0.45 -3.62 19.54
N TYR A 186 0.13 -3.15 18.34
CA TYR A 186 0.92 -3.32 17.13
C TYR A 186 1.60 -2.00 16.77
N ILE A 187 2.91 -2.03 16.54
CA ILE A 187 3.69 -0.88 16.08
C ILE A 187 4.02 -1.09 14.60
N TYR A 188 3.56 -0.18 13.76
CA TYR A 188 3.81 -0.19 12.32
C TYR A 188 4.76 0.94 11.96
N HIS A 189 5.83 0.59 11.24
CA HIS A 189 6.76 1.56 10.70
C HIS A 189 6.31 2.01 9.32
N SER A 190 6.55 3.29 9.04
CA SER A 190 6.34 3.90 7.74
C SER A 190 7.67 4.01 6.97
N SER A 191 7.59 4.07 5.65
CA SER A 191 8.73 4.15 4.75
C SER A 191 8.43 5.11 3.59
N ALA A 192 9.42 5.27 2.69
CA ALA A 192 9.28 6.03 1.44
C ALA A 192 8.06 5.59 0.62
N GLU A 193 7.69 4.32 0.75
CA GLU A 193 6.63 3.67 -0.01
C GLU A 193 5.28 3.70 0.73
N GLY A 194 5.23 4.29 1.93
CA GLY A 194 4.05 4.35 2.78
C GLY A 194 4.15 3.48 4.03
N LEU A 195 3.01 3.16 4.64
CA LEU A 195 2.95 2.32 5.84
C LEU A 195 3.27 0.86 5.46
N ARG A 196 4.18 0.19 6.19
CA ARG A 196 4.46 -1.23 5.95
C ARG A 196 3.27 -2.09 6.37
N ASP A 197 2.90 -3.06 5.54
CA ASP A 197 1.76 -3.97 5.81
C ASP A 197 1.94 -4.86 7.04
N ARG A 198 3.19 -5.09 7.45
CA ARG A 198 3.52 -5.95 8.60
C ARG A 198 3.96 -5.10 9.79
N PRO A 199 3.45 -5.37 11.00
CA PRO A 199 3.89 -4.69 12.20
C PRO A 199 5.36 -5.02 12.49
N ARG A 200 6.13 -4.01 12.89
CA ARG A 200 7.54 -4.18 13.27
C ARG A 200 7.67 -4.73 14.68
N GLN A 201 6.74 -4.40 15.56
CA GLN A 201 6.72 -4.87 16.94
C GLN A 201 5.27 -5.18 17.36
N VAL A 202 5.11 -6.24 18.13
CA VAL A 202 3.84 -6.63 18.76
C VAL A 202 4.08 -6.75 20.25
N ILE A 203 3.26 -6.08 21.05
CA ILE A 203 3.38 -6.04 22.50
C ILE A 203 2.11 -6.66 23.08
N SER A 204 2.25 -7.82 23.75
CA SER A 204 1.11 -8.51 24.35
C SER A 204 0.92 -8.14 25.81
N GLY A 205 -0.32 -7.86 26.20
CA GLY A 205 -0.71 -7.70 27.60
C GLY A 205 -0.41 -8.95 28.45
N ALA A 206 -0.29 -10.14 27.83
CA ALA A 206 0.08 -11.37 28.54
C ALA A 206 1.49 -11.32 29.14
N GLU A 207 2.40 -10.62 28.47
CA GLU A 207 3.84 -10.57 28.80
C GLU A 207 4.15 -9.45 29.79
N LEU A 208 3.16 -8.60 30.10
CA LEU A 208 3.33 -7.41 30.93
C LEU A 208 2.94 -7.69 32.39
N GLY A 209 3.97 -7.81 33.23
CA GLY A 209 3.84 -8.03 34.67
C GLY A 209 3.47 -9.47 35.05
N PRO A 210 3.49 -9.80 36.35
CA PRO A 210 3.40 -11.19 36.82
C PRO A 210 2.03 -11.85 36.59
N THR A 211 0.95 -11.07 36.46
CA THR A 211 -0.42 -11.60 36.25
C THR A 211 -0.97 -11.32 34.86
N GLY A 212 -0.19 -10.69 33.98
CA GLY A 212 -0.67 -10.14 32.72
C GLY A 212 -1.69 -9.01 32.90
N ILE A 213 -2.01 -8.34 31.81
CA ILE A 213 -2.99 -7.26 31.72
C ILE A 213 -4.04 -7.65 30.68
N LYS A 214 -5.31 -7.64 31.09
CA LYS A 214 -6.44 -7.92 30.20
C LYS A 214 -6.86 -6.66 29.48
N THR A 215 -7.53 -6.76 28.34
CA THR A 215 -8.01 -5.59 27.56
C THR A 215 -6.91 -4.55 27.27
N PHE A 216 -5.66 -5.02 27.14
CA PHE A 216 -4.50 -4.16 26.90
C PHE A 216 -4.54 -3.57 25.48
N GLY A 217 -4.33 -2.26 25.35
CA GLY A 217 -4.44 -1.57 24.07
C GLY A 217 -5.81 -0.93 23.81
N TYR A 218 -6.63 -0.75 24.85
CA TYR A 218 -7.95 -0.11 24.70
C TYR A 218 -7.85 1.39 24.45
N SER A 219 -6.85 2.04 25.04
CA SER A 219 -6.52 3.45 24.77
C SER A 219 -5.01 3.61 24.64
N LEU A 220 -4.59 4.55 23.80
CA LEU A 220 -3.20 4.83 23.48
C LEU A 220 -2.93 6.32 23.57
N SER A 221 -1.76 6.69 24.10
CA SER A 221 -1.26 8.07 24.07
C SER A 221 0.25 8.04 23.93
N GLY A 222 0.78 8.36 22.75
CA GLY A 222 2.21 8.39 22.48
C GLY A 222 2.74 9.77 22.12
N GLY A 223 4.01 9.85 21.74
CA GLY A 223 4.60 11.04 21.11
C GLY A 223 5.15 12.11 22.08
N LEU A 224 5.33 11.75 23.35
CA LEU A 224 6.03 12.54 24.35
C LEU A 224 7.15 11.69 24.93
N ASP A 225 8.34 12.25 25.05
CA ASP A 225 9.47 11.65 25.77
C ASP A 225 9.28 11.89 27.28
N MET A 226 9.21 10.81 28.06
CA MET A 226 8.94 10.85 29.49
C MET A 226 10.19 10.62 30.35
N ASP A 227 11.29 10.15 29.77
CA ASP A 227 12.52 9.81 30.48
C ASP A 227 13.76 10.59 30.03
N GLY A 228 13.60 11.49 29.04
CA GLY A 228 14.59 12.45 28.60
C GLY A 228 15.61 11.88 27.61
N ASN A 229 15.37 10.70 27.05
CA ASN A 229 16.27 10.07 26.08
C ASN A 229 16.06 10.56 24.64
N SER A 230 15.15 11.52 24.42
CA SER A 230 14.76 12.10 23.14
C SER A 230 13.99 11.16 22.20
N TYR A 231 13.50 10.02 22.69
CA TYR A 231 12.60 9.15 21.95
C TYR A 231 11.17 9.25 22.50
N PRO A 232 10.15 9.28 21.64
CA PRO A 232 8.77 9.34 22.11
C PRO A 232 8.34 8.03 22.74
N ASP A 233 7.76 8.12 23.94
CA ASP A 233 7.21 6.98 24.66
C ASP A 233 5.73 6.74 24.32
N LEU A 234 5.20 5.61 24.77
CA LEU A 234 3.82 5.19 24.55
C LEU A 234 3.13 4.77 25.84
N LEU A 235 2.06 5.48 26.20
CA LEU A 235 1.12 5.07 27.23
C LEU A 235 0.04 4.17 26.63
N VAL A 236 -0.23 3.06 27.32
CA VAL A 236 -1.28 2.10 26.95
C VAL A 236 -2.21 1.88 28.13
N GLY A 237 -3.49 2.19 27.91
CA GLY A 237 -4.55 1.94 28.86
C GLY A 237 -5.23 0.58 28.66
N SER A 238 -5.80 0.10 29.75
CA SER A 238 -6.58 -1.14 29.82
C SER A 238 -7.88 -0.90 30.60
N LEU A 239 -8.95 -1.62 30.24
CA LEU A 239 -10.21 -1.63 30.99
C LEU A 239 -10.09 -2.36 32.33
N SER A 240 -8.97 -3.05 32.62
CA SER A 240 -8.70 -3.69 33.92
C SER A 240 -8.07 -2.73 34.94
N GLU A 241 -8.41 -1.43 34.86
CA GLU A 241 -7.93 -0.37 35.78
C GLU A 241 -6.39 -0.25 35.85
N ARG A 242 -5.72 -0.44 34.71
CA ARG A 242 -4.25 -0.34 34.62
C ARG A 242 -3.83 0.53 33.45
N VAL A 243 -2.72 1.24 33.65
CA VAL A 243 -2.02 2.01 32.62
C VAL A 243 -0.57 1.56 32.62
N VAL A 244 -0.01 1.37 31.42
CA VAL A 244 1.40 0.98 31.23
C VAL A 244 2.10 2.08 30.46
N LEU A 245 3.24 2.52 30.97
CA LEU A 245 4.18 3.36 30.23
C LEU A 245 5.22 2.46 29.56
N LEU A 246 5.16 2.37 28.24
CA LEU A 246 6.17 1.73 27.40
C LEU A 246 7.16 2.80 26.96
N ARG A 247 8.44 2.60 27.28
CA ARG A 247 9.49 3.56 26.97
C ARG A 247 10.31 3.11 25.78
N ALA A 248 10.64 4.06 24.91
CA ALA A 248 11.43 3.79 23.72
C ALA A 248 12.91 3.64 24.08
N ARG A 249 13.60 2.72 23.39
CA ARG A 249 15.05 2.52 23.54
C ARG A 249 15.78 3.26 22.43
N PRO A 250 16.97 3.84 22.69
CA PRO A 250 17.79 4.43 21.64
C PRO A 250 18.14 3.46 20.53
N VAL A 251 18.10 3.93 19.28
CA VAL A 251 18.43 3.13 18.10
C VAL A 251 19.82 3.51 17.58
N ILE A 252 20.75 2.56 17.64
CA ILE A 252 22.14 2.71 17.21
C ILE A 252 22.29 2.25 15.77
N ASN A 253 22.83 3.14 14.94
CA ASN A 253 23.30 2.78 13.60
C ASN A 253 24.81 2.53 13.67
N ILE A 254 25.24 1.43 13.06
CA ILE A 254 26.65 1.15 12.87
C ILE A 254 27.13 1.91 11.64
N LEU A 255 28.20 2.68 11.83
CA LEU A 255 28.91 3.47 10.84
C LEU A 255 30.32 2.89 10.63
N ASP A 256 31.02 3.36 9.58
CA ASP A 256 32.39 2.96 9.20
C ASP A 256 32.65 1.45 9.28
N LYS A 257 31.63 0.65 8.96
CA LYS A 257 31.63 -0.81 9.04
C LYS A 257 32.57 -1.36 7.98
N THR A 258 33.83 -1.62 8.34
CA THR A 258 34.80 -2.25 7.46
C THR A 258 35.04 -3.70 7.88
N PHE A 259 35.06 -4.59 6.90
CA PHE A 259 35.37 -6.00 7.09
C PHE A 259 36.25 -6.45 5.93
N THR A 260 37.57 -6.46 6.17
CA THR A 260 38.57 -6.65 5.11
C THR A 260 39.61 -7.67 5.52
N VAL A 261 40.22 -8.30 4.52
CA VAL A 261 41.29 -9.29 4.73
C VAL A 261 42.52 -8.91 3.91
N THR A 262 43.69 -9.03 4.53
CA THR A 262 44.97 -8.70 3.91
C THR A 262 45.94 -9.88 4.09
N PRO A 263 46.53 -10.42 3.00
CA PRO A 263 46.25 -10.09 1.61
C PRO A 263 44.91 -10.69 1.13
N SER A 264 44.23 -10.02 0.19
CA SER A 264 43.01 -10.55 -0.44
C SER A 264 43.28 -11.68 -1.45
N LYS A 265 44.55 -11.82 -1.87
CA LYS A 265 45.05 -12.91 -2.70
C LYS A 265 46.19 -13.62 -1.99
N VAL A 266 46.05 -14.91 -1.77
CA VAL A 266 46.98 -15.73 -0.99
C VAL A 266 47.77 -16.65 -1.90
N ASP A 267 49.09 -16.54 -1.79
CA ASP A 267 50.02 -17.56 -2.23
C ASP A 267 50.28 -18.53 -1.06
N PRO A 268 49.85 -19.82 -1.17
CA PRO A 268 50.14 -20.82 -0.14
C PRO A 268 51.63 -20.95 0.18
N ALA A 269 52.54 -20.62 -0.74
CA ALA A 269 53.98 -20.69 -0.52
C ALA A 269 54.52 -19.57 0.38
N GLN A 270 53.80 -18.45 0.52
CA GLN A 270 54.21 -17.32 1.37
C GLN A 270 53.60 -17.37 2.78
N CYS A 271 52.74 -18.34 3.05
CA CYS A 271 52.11 -18.49 4.36
C CYS A 271 53.02 -19.24 5.34
N THR A 272 53.11 -18.72 6.57
CA THR A 272 53.85 -19.36 7.66
C THR A 272 52.89 -20.04 8.64
N PRO A 273 53.35 -20.99 9.48
CA PRO A 273 52.51 -21.63 10.49
C PRO A 273 51.95 -20.68 11.56
N LYS A 274 52.45 -19.44 11.64
CA LYS A 274 52.09 -18.44 12.66
C LYS A 274 51.44 -17.17 12.11
N SER A 275 51.54 -16.90 10.81
CA SER A 275 50.89 -15.77 10.15
C SER A 275 50.77 -16.02 8.65
N CYS A 276 49.61 -15.69 8.08
CA CYS A 276 49.30 -15.89 6.66
C CYS A 276 48.36 -14.79 6.17
N MET A 277 47.23 -14.59 6.86
CA MET A 277 46.26 -13.55 6.53
C MET A 277 45.81 -12.82 7.80
N THR A 278 45.54 -11.53 7.68
CA THR A 278 44.99 -10.72 8.78
C THR A 278 43.60 -10.23 8.38
N VAL A 279 42.62 -10.53 9.23
CA VAL A 279 41.25 -10.04 9.12
C VAL A 279 41.12 -8.80 9.98
N THR A 280 40.75 -7.67 9.39
CA THR A 280 40.54 -6.40 10.09
C THR A 280 39.07 -6.00 10.03
N LEU A 281 38.51 -5.74 11.21
CA LEU A 281 37.17 -5.21 11.40
C LEU A 281 37.22 -3.84 12.09
N CYS A 282 36.49 -2.88 11.55
CA CYS A 282 36.30 -1.58 12.17
C CYS A 282 34.81 -1.27 12.31
N PHE A 283 34.46 -0.64 13.42
CA PHE A 283 33.12 -0.16 13.68
C PHE A 283 33.19 1.24 14.28
N SER A 284 32.26 2.08 13.87
CA SER A 284 31.84 3.27 14.60
C SER A 284 30.33 3.24 14.74
N TYR A 285 29.75 4.13 15.54
CA TYR A 285 28.30 4.19 15.68
C TYR A 285 27.81 5.62 15.84
N ASN A 286 26.56 5.84 15.47
CA ASN A 286 25.81 7.04 15.86
C ASN A 286 24.37 6.66 16.27
N GLN A 287 23.71 7.60 16.94
CA GLN A 287 22.30 7.48 17.28
C GLN A 287 21.43 7.88 16.07
N SER A 288 20.29 7.19 15.86
CA SER A 288 19.39 7.46 14.71
C SER A 288 18.63 8.78 14.87
N ALA A 289 18.02 8.94 16.03
CA ALA A 289 17.34 10.13 16.49
C ALA A 289 17.78 10.37 17.94
N GLY A 290 17.79 11.62 18.40
CA GLY A 290 18.08 11.92 19.80
C GLY A 290 19.23 12.90 20.01
N ASP A 291 19.85 12.83 21.19
CA ASP A 291 20.90 13.76 21.61
C ASP A 291 22.14 13.61 20.71
N PRO A 292 22.55 14.64 19.95
CA PRO A 292 23.77 14.60 19.15
C PRO A 292 25.04 14.38 19.98
N ASN A 293 24.97 14.54 21.31
CA ASN A 293 26.06 14.26 22.24
C ASN A 293 25.97 12.88 22.92
N TYR A 294 25.06 12.00 22.48
CA TYR A 294 24.94 10.66 23.03
C TYR A 294 26.28 9.91 22.94
N SER A 295 26.84 9.52 24.10
CA SER A 295 28.14 8.87 24.18
C SER A 295 28.15 7.73 25.20
N GLU A 296 27.28 6.74 25.01
CA GLU A 296 27.28 5.53 25.84
C GLU A 296 28.32 4.51 25.39
N ARG A 297 28.94 3.83 26.35
CA ARG A 297 29.89 2.76 26.04
C ARG A 297 29.13 1.49 25.68
N ILE A 298 29.13 1.13 24.40
CA ILE A 298 28.47 -0.08 23.90
C ILE A 298 29.50 -1.16 23.55
N THR A 299 29.12 -2.43 23.70
CA THR A 299 29.93 -3.57 23.32
C THR A 299 29.18 -4.42 22.32
N LEU A 300 29.77 -4.67 21.15
CA LEU A 300 29.28 -5.66 20.20
C LEU A 300 29.97 -6.99 20.47
N GLN A 301 29.21 -8.06 20.47
CA GLN A 301 29.75 -9.41 20.36
C GLN A 301 29.68 -9.82 18.89
N TYR A 302 30.82 -10.20 18.30
CA TYR A 302 30.91 -10.59 16.89
C TYR A 302 31.39 -12.03 16.74
N THR A 303 30.91 -12.72 15.71
CA THR A 303 31.41 -14.03 15.29
C THR A 303 31.96 -13.94 13.89
N LEU A 304 33.21 -14.35 13.72
CA LEU A 304 33.87 -14.55 12.44
C LEU A 304 33.83 -16.05 12.11
N GLU A 305 33.38 -16.39 10.93
CA GLU A 305 33.32 -17.76 10.43
C GLU A 305 34.01 -17.81 9.06
N ALA A 306 35.01 -18.68 8.94
CA ALA A 306 35.83 -18.81 7.74
C ALA A 306 35.54 -20.14 7.04
N ASP A 307 35.42 -20.09 5.71
CA ASP A 307 35.15 -21.23 4.84
C ASP A 307 33.86 -21.99 5.19
N LYS A 308 32.84 -21.25 5.66
CA LYS A 308 31.53 -21.76 6.15
C LYS A 308 30.90 -22.82 5.24
N ASP A 309 30.93 -22.58 3.93
CA ASP A 309 30.30 -23.44 2.92
C ASP A 309 31.07 -24.75 2.68
N ARG A 310 32.19 -24.98 3.38
CA ARG A 310 33.11 -26.07 3.11
C ARG A 310 33.51 -26.85 4.36
N HIS A 311 33.40 -28.17 4.27
CA HIS A 311 33.84 -29.10 5.31
C HIS A 311 34.78 -30.16 4.71
N PRO A 312 36.04 -30.29 5.18
CA PRO A 312 36.70 -29.49 6.22
C PRO A 312 37.08 -28.07 5.74
N PRO A 313 37.16 -27.09 6.65
CA PRO A 313 37.60 -25.73 6.33
C PRO A 313 39.09 -25.73 5.96
N ARG A 314 39.50 -24.79 5.10
CA ARG A 314 40.91 -24.65 4.65
C ARG A 314 41.76 -23.75 5.53
N VAL A 315 41.14 -23.03 6.46
CA VAL A 315 41.78 -22.04 7.32
C VAL A 315 41.32 -22.18 8.76
N ARG A 316 42.09 -21.64 9.69
CA ARG A 316 41.75 -21.55 11.12
C ARG A 316 42.25 -20.24 11.72
N PHE A 317 41.59 -19.76 12.77
CA PHE A 317 42.05 -18.57 13.49
C PHE A 317 43.27 -18.87 14.36
N SER A 318 44.17 -17.90 14.49
CA SER A 318 45.35 -18.03 15.34
C SER A 318 44.96 -18.13 16.82
N GLY A 319 45.63 -19.00 17.58
CA GLY A 319 45.28 -19.29 18.98
C GLY A 319 44.09 -20.23 19.18
N SER A 320 43.33 -20.57 18.12
CA SER A 320 42.30 -21.61 18.14
C SER A 320 42.60 -22.71 17.12
N GLN A 321 41.96 -23.87 17.28
CA GLN A 321 41.92 -24.92 16.25
C GLN A 321 40.63 -24.85 15.41
N SER A 322 39.90 -23.73 15.48
CA SER A 322 38.60 -23.56 14.84
C SER A 322 38.66 -22.58 13.67
N ALA A 323 37.82 -22.81 12.67
CA ALA A 323 37.53 -21.86 11.60
C ALA A 323 36.51 -20.77 12.04
N THR A 324 36.09 -20.80 13.30
CA THR A 324 35.19 -19.83 13.92
C THR A 324 35.89 -19.11 15.08
N TYR A 325 35.69 -17.81 15.20
CA TYR A 325 36.19 -16.97 16.28
C TYR A 325 35.11 -16.03 16.79
N THR A 326 34.94 -15.95 18.11
CA THR A 326 34.02 -15.01 18.77
C THR A 326 34.82 -13.98 19.57
N GLY A 327 34.47 -12.70 19.44
CA GLY A 327 35.14 -11.62 20.15
C GLY A 327 34.20 -10.49 20.55
N ASP A 328 34.71 -9.63 21.44
CA ASP A 328 33.99 -8.45 21.94
C ASP A 328 34.65 -7.17 21.43
N PHE A 329 33.83 -6.24 20.95
CA PHE A 329 34.25 -4.96 20.38
C PHE A 329 33.59 -3.81 21.15
N SER A 330 34.39 -3.04 21.91
CA SER A 330 33.88 -1.92 22.72
C SER A 330 34.07 -0.57 22.02
N MET A 331 32.98 0.16 21.81
CA MET A 331 32.97 1.52 21.26
C MET A 331 32.58 2.54 22.34
N PRO A 332 33.07 3.79 22.26
CA PRO A 332 33.89 4.38 21.17
C PRO A 332 35.40 4.17 21.32
N ASP A 333 35.86 3.53 22.40
CA ASP A 333 37.29 3.39 22.75
C ASP A 333 38.14 2.72 21.65
N ILE A 334 37.58 1.71 20.98
CA ILE A 334 38.28 0.92 19.96
C ILE A 334 37.63 1.19 18.61
N ARG A 335 38.43 1.59 17.61
CA ARG A 335 37.95 1.83 16.23
C ARG A 335 38.14 0.62 15.31
N CYS A 336 39.21 -0.15 15.50
CA CYS A 336 39.50 -1.33 14.68
C CYS A 336 40.14 -2.44 15.52
N GLN A 337 39.85 -3.69 15.19
CA GLN A 337 40.50 -4.88 15.72
C GLN A 337 40.95 -5.78 14.56
N SER A 338 42.04 -6.52 14.76
CA SER A 338 42.57 -7.45 13.77
C SER A 338 42.73 -8.85 14.36
N GLN A 339 42.45 -9.87 13.55
CA GLN A 339 42.62 -11.28 13.90
C GLN A 339 43.42 -12.02 12.84
N GLU A 340 44.38 -12.83 13.27
CA GLU A 340 45.23 -13.64 12.38
C GLU A 340 44.51 -14.93 11.96
N LEU A 341 44.58 -15.23 10.68
CA LEU A 341 44.01 -16.42 10.02
C LEU A 341 45.13 -17.22 9.35
N LEU A 342 45.14 -18.53 9.60
CA LEU A 342 46.20 -19.46 9.20
C LEU A 342 45.65 -20.45 8.18
N LEU A 343 46.42 -20.68 7.12
CA LEU A 343 46.11 -21.70 6.10
C LEU A 343 46.50 -23.09 6.62
N LEU A 344 45.64 -24.09 6.40
CA LEU A 344 45.96 -25.48 6.73
C LEU A 344 46.87 -26.11 5.66
N ASP A 345 47.70 -27.06 6.08
CA ASP A 345 48.56 -27.82 5.19
C ASP A 345 47.72 -28.76 4.28
N ASN A 346 48.27 -29.09 3.10
CA ASN A 346 47.69 -30.07 2.17
C ASN A 346 46.29 -29.75 1.60
N ILE A 347 45.96 -28.47 1.44
CA ILE A 347 44.72 -28.06 0.77
C ILE A 347 44.68 -28.52 -0.70
N ARG A 348 43.69 -29.36 -1.05
CA ARG A 348 43.48 -29.85 -2.43
C ARG A 348 42.84 -28.80 -3.35
N ASP A 349 41.90 -28.03 -2.80
CA ASP A 349 41.15 -27.04 -3.56
C ASP A 349 41.72 -25.64 -3.37
N LYS A 350 42.47 -25.24 -4.40
CA LYS A 350 43.05 -23.92 -4.59
C LYS A 350 42.33 -23.13 -5.68
N LEU A 351 41.15 -23.59 -6.11
CA LEU A 351 40.37 -22.96 -7.18
C LEU A 351 39.29 -22.02 -6.63
N HIS A 352 38.55 -22.51 -5.63
CA HIS A 352 37.45 -21.74 -5.01
C HIS A 352 37.97 -20.74 -3.98
N PRO A 353 37.39 -19.54 -3.87
CA PRO A 353 37.75 -18.58 -2.83
C PRO A 353 37.39 -19.11 -1.45
N ILE A 354 38.09 -18.63 -0.43
CA ILE A 354 37.73 -18.83 0.98
C ILE A 354 36.78 -17.69 1.36
N VAL A 355 35.54 -18.01 1.71
CA VAL A 355 34.54 -17.03 2.12
C VAL A 355 34.66 -16.82 3.63
N LEU A 356 34.78 -15.56 4.05
CA LEU A 356 34.67 -15.17 5.45
C LEU A 356 33.36 -14.43 5.65
N SER A 357 32.62 -14.83 6.68
CA SER A 357 31.42 -14.14 7.14
C SER A 357 31.63 -13.58 8.55
N MET A 358 31.10 -12.39 8.78
CA MET A 358 31.02 -11.76 10.09
C MET A 358 29.57 -11.50 10.42
N ASN A 359 29.13 -11.96 11.59
CA ASN A 359 27.90 -11.49 12.21
C ASN A 359 28.23 -10.77 13.52
N TYR A 360 27.32 -9.91 13.98
CA TYR A 360 27.46 -9.27 15.29
C TYR A 360 26.10 -8.95 15.91
N SER A 361 26.11 -8.86 17.23
CA SER A 361 24.96 -8.48 18.05
C SER A 361 25.41 -7.56 19.18
N LEU A 362 24.50 -6.73 19.68
CA LEU A 362 24.77 -5.90 20.84
C LEU A 362 24.77 -6.75 22.13
N LEU A 363 25.84 -6.62 22.92
CA LEU A 363 25.94 -7.28 24.22
C LEU A 363 25.27 -6.40 25.29
N GLU A 364 24.08 -6.79 25.71
CA GLU A 364 23.33 -6.09 26.76
C GLU A 364 23.83 -6.52 28.15
N ARG A 365 24.36 -5.58 28.93
CA ARG A 365 24.82 -5.86 30.30
C ARG A 365 23.64 -5.72 31.28
N PRO A 366 23.41 -6.70 32.16
CA PRO A 366 22.38 -6.57 33.18
C PRO A 366 22.75 -5.42 34.13
N ARG A 367 21.85 -4.44 34.25
CA ARG A 367 21.93 -3.38 35.26
C ARG A 367 20.79 -3.53 36.26
N THR A 368 21.00 -3.02 37.47
CA THR A 368 19.98 -3.02 38.51
C THR A 368 18.81 -2.12 38.09
N PHE A 369 17.60 -2.66 38.15
CA PHE A 369 16.38 -1.91 37.84
C PHE A 369 16.16 -0.82 38.89
N GLN A 370 15.98 0.42 38.44
CA GLN A 370 15.59 1.55 39.28
C GLN A 370 14.11 1.90 39.03
N LEU A 371 13.37 2.11 40.10
CA LEU A 371 11.95 2.47 40.05
C LEU A 371 11.80 3.93 39.58
N GLY A 372 11.14 4.13 38.44
CA GLY A 372 10.82 5.45 37.89
C GLY A 372 11.11 5.55 36.40
N PRO A 373 10.74 6.67 35.76
CA PRO A 373 11.03 6.94 34.34
C PRO A 373 12.50 7.40 34.17
N HIS A 374 13.44 6.51 34.46
CA HIS A 374 14.88 6.77 34.25
C HIS A 374 15.28 6.50 32.81
N SER A 375 16.03 7.42 32.17
CA SER A 375 16.49 7.24 30.79
C SER A 375 16.97 5.82 30.47
N LEU A 376 16.48 5.29 29.35
CA LEU A 376 16.91 4.02 28.78
C LEU A 376 18.17 4.13 27.90
N ASP A 377 18.94 5.23 28.01
CA ASP A 377 20.16 5.45 27.23
C ASP A 377 21.17 4.31 27.34
N ALA A 378 21.27 3.69 28.52
CA ALA A 378 22.14 2.56 28.79
C ALA A 378 21.70 1.23 28.14
N PHE A 379 20.52 1.19 27.51
CA PHE A 379 19.95 0.01 26.87
C PHE A 379 19.63 0.28 25.40
N PRO A 380 20.62 0.58 24.55
CA PRO A 380 20.37 0.80 23.14
C PRO A 380 19.92 -0.49 22.42
N VAL A 381 19.36 -0.35 21.22
CA VAL A 381 19.13 -1.44 20.27
C VAL A 381 19.80 -1.13 18.93
N LEU A 382 20.23 -2.15 18.21
CA LEU A 382 20.75 -1.95 16.85
C LEU A 382 19.62 -1.64 15.88
N ASN A 383 19.89 -0.77 14.91
CA ASN A 383 18.97 -0.53 13.82
C ASN A 383 18.76 -1.84 13.03
N GLN A 384 17.56 -2.39 13.13
CA GLN A 384 17.18 -3.65 12.50
C GLN A 384 16.97 -3.55 10.99
N ASP A 385 16.99 -2.34 10.42
CA ASP A 385 16.96 -2.13 8.97
C ASP A 385 18.38 -2.13 8.36
N GLN A 386 19.44 -2.12 9.19
CA GLN A 386 20.81 -2.35 8.73
C GLN A 386 21.14 -3.86 8.74
N SER A 387 21.88 -4.34 7.74
CA SER A 387 22.43 -5.71 7.77
C SER A 387 23.46 -5.83 8.89
N HIS A 388 23.28 -6.82 9.77
CA HIS A 388 24.24 -7.16 10.83
C HIS A 388 25.19 -8.29 10.39
N GLU A 389 25.19 -8.62 9.10
CA GLU A 389 26.07 -9.60 8.48
C GLU A 389 26.89 -8.95 7.36
N ASN A 390 28.16 -9.33 7.27
CA ASN A 390 29.07 -8.96 6.17
C ASN A 390 29.83 -10.18 5.70
N GLU A 391 30.18 -10.19 4.41
CA GLU A 391 31.02 -11.22 3.82
C GLU A 391 32.20 -10.62 3.07
N THR A 392 33.34 -11.30 3.10
CA THR A 392 34.51 -11.00 2.29
C THR A 392 35.15 -12.29 1.78
N LYS A 393 35.98 -12.20 0.74
CA LYS A 393 36.53 -13.38 0.06
C LYS A 393 38.04 -13.27 -0.06
N ILE A 394 38.72 -14.40 0.12
CA ILE A 394 40.14 -14.56 -0.13
C ILE A 394 40.30 -15.46 -1.35
N GLU A 395 41.04 -15.00 -2.34
CA GLU A 395 41.34 -15.80 -3.53
C GLU A 395 42.71 -16.46 -3.41
N PHE A 396 42.87 -17.65 -3.98
CA PHE A 396 44.19 -18.23 -4.19
C PHE A 396 44.84 -17.64 -5.43
N GLN A 397 46.16 -17.43 -5.37
CA GLN A 397 46.93 -17.07 -6.55
C GLN A 397 46.89 -18.21 -7.59
N LYS A 398 46.56 -17.89 -8.84
CA LYS A 398 46.46 -18.85 -9.96
C LYS A 398 47.69 -18.79 -10.87
N GLU A 399 48.01 -19.90 -11.53
CA GLU A 399 49.12 -20.03 -12.49
C GLU A 399 48.79 -19.36 -13.86
N CYS A 400 48.61 -18.04 -13.88
CA CYS A 400 48.40 -17.25 -15.10
C CYS A 400 49.73 -16.98 -15.87
N GLY A 401 50.65 -17.94 -15.96
CA GLY A 401 51.96 -17.75 -16.60
C GLY A 401 52.91 -16.79 -15.86
N SER A 402 54.09 -16.52 -16.43
CA SER A 402 55.13 -15.66 -15.82
C SER A 402 54.75 -14.17 -15.75
N ASP A 403 53.75 -13.77 -16.53
CA ASP A 403 53.17 -12.43 -16.58
C ASP A 403 51.97 -12.25 -15.64
N ASN A 404 51.52 -13.31 -14.96
CA ASN A 404 50.35 -13.32 -14.07
C ASN A 404 49.07 -12.76 -14.74
N GLN A 405 48.94 -12.85 -16.07
CA GLN A 405 47.78 -12.37 -16.83
C GLN A 405 47.07 -13.53 -17.53
N CYS A 406 45.80 -13.73 -17.19
CA CYS A 406 44.96 -14.75 -17.81
C CYS A 406 44.14 -14.12 -18.94
N TYR A 407 44.13 -14.70 -20.15
CA TYR A 407 43.23 -14.28 -21.25
C TYR A 407 42.16 -15.34 -21.48
N SER A 408 40.93 -14.94 -21.80
CA SER A 408 39.84 -15.84 -22.18
C SER A 408 39.16 -15.36 -23.46
N ASN A 409 38.56 -16.28 -24.20
CA ASN A 409 37.91 -15.99 -25.47
C ASN A 409 36.53 -16.67 -25.55
N LEU A 410 35.67 -16.23 -24.65
CA LEU A 410 34.29 -16.66 -24.55
C LEU A 410 33.53 -16.23 -25.81
N GLN A 411 32.92 -17.20 -26.48
CA GLN A 411 31.96 -16.99 -27.56
C GLN A 411 30.61 -17.56 -27.13
N LEU A 412 29.55 -16.77 -27.30
CA LEU A 412 28.20 -17.17 -26.94
C LEU A 412 27.33 -17.23 -28.20
N ARG A 413 26.61 -18.35 -28.38
CA ARG A 413 25.58 -18.53 -29.39
C ARG A 413 24.27 -18.92 -28.72
N SER A 414 23.16 -18.34 -29.15
CA SER A 414 21.84 -18.62 -28.58
C SER A 414 20.76 -18.85 -29.63
N SER A 415 19.78 -19.69 -29.32
CA SER A 415 18.59 -19.92 -30.15
C SER A 415 17.42 -20.43 -29.30
N PHE A 416 16.22 -19.89 -29.53
CA PHE A 416 14.98 -20.40 -28.94
C PHE A 416 14.61 -21.75 -29.57
N VAL A 417 14.23 -22.73 -28.74
CA VAL A 417 13.92 -24.10 -29.17
C VAL A 417 12.59 -24.58 -28.61
N THR A 418 12.02 -25.64 -29.21
CA THR A 418 10.87 -26.39 -28.69
C THR A 418 11.28 -27.29 -27.52
N GLU A 419 10.33 -27.92 -26.84
CA GLU A 419 10.63 -28.93 -25.81
C GLU A 419 11.48 -30.10 -26.34
N GLN A 420 11.42 -30.39 -27.65
CA GLN A 420 12.24 -31.41 -28.31
C GLN A 420 13.58 -30.87 -28.82
N ASN A 421 14.05 -29.72 -28.32
CA ASN A 421 15.28 -29.04 -28.75
C ASN A 421 15.33 -28.66 -30.24
N GLN A 422 14.19 -28.51 -30.91
CA GLN A 422 14.15 -28.05 -32.30
C GLN A 422 14.08 -26.52 -32.36
N PRO A 423 14.86 -25.83 -33.21
CA PRO A 423 14.83 -24.38 -33.28
C PRO A 423 13.47 -23.84 -33.73
N LEU A 424 12.98 -22.79 -33.05
CA LEU A 424 11.74 -22.12 -33.45
C LEU A 424 11.85 -21.52 -34.86
N PRO A 425 10.74 -21.51 -35.64
CA PRO A 425 10.72 -20.98 -37.00
C PRO A 425 11.12 -19.50 -37.04
N ARG A 426 11.67 -19.06 -38.18
CA ARG A 426 12.13 -17.69 -38.39
C ARG A 426 11.30 -16.99 -39.46
N VAL A 427 10.94 -15.73 -39.20
CA VAL A 427 10.35 -14.82 -40.18
C VAL A 427 11.27 -13.60 -40.28
N ASN A 428 11.71 -13.24 -41.49
CA ASN A 428 12.66 -12.15 -41.73
C ASN A 428 13.91 -12.21 -40.83
N GLY A 429 14.44 -13.41 -40.60
CA GLY A 429 15.64 -13.65 -39.78
C GLY A 429 15.42 -13.71 -38.26
N THR A 430 14.24 -13.31 -37.75
CA THR A 430 13.91 -13.32 -36.32
C THR A 430 13.08 -14.55 -35.96
N GLN A 431 13.35 -15.20 -34.82
CA GLN A 431 12.56 -16.35 -34.37
C GLN A 431 11.15 -15.90 -33.95
N VAL A 432 10.14 -16.67 -34.35
CA VAL A 432 8.73 -16.40 -34.05
C VAL A 432 8.15 -17.52 -33.21
N LEU A 433 7.51 -17.15 -32.11
CA LEU A 433 6.69 -18.04 -31.29
C LEU A 433 5.22 -17.73 -31.55
N GLN A 434 4.49 -18.72 -32.08
CA GLN A 434 3.03 -18.72 -32.09
C GLN A 434 2.55 -19.03 -30.68
N TYR A 435 2.12 -18.00 -29.94
CA TYR A 435 1.74 -18.17 -28.54
C TYR A 435 0.37 -18.87 -28.44
N SER A 436 0.32 -19.90 -27.61
CA SER A 436 -0.92 -20.53 -27.16
C SER A 436 -0.85 -20.74 -25.64
N ARG A 437 -2.01 -20.86 -24.99
CA ARG A 437 -2.08 -21.08 -23.53
C ARG A 437 -1.42 -22.38 -23.06
N ASP A 438 -1.19 -23.32 -23.97
CA ASP A 438 -0.51 -24.59 -23.67
C ASP A 438 1.01 -24.40 -23.51
N VAL A 439 1.57 -23.29 -24.04
CA VAL A 439 2.99 -22.97 -23.90
C VAL A 439 3.24 -22.34 -22.53
N ARG A 440 3.58 -23.19 -21.55
CA ARG A 440 3.95 -22.76 -20.18
C ARG A 440 5.44 -22.50 -19.99
N LYS A 441 6.27 -22.94 -20.92
CA LYS A 441 7.74 -22.87 -20.83
C LYS A 441 8.32 -22.40 -22.16
N LEU A 442 9.35 -21.57 -22.07
CA LEU A 442 10.16 -21.14 -23.20
C LEU A 442 11.57 -21.70 -23.03
N HIS A 443 12.07 -22.42 -24.03
CA HIS A 443 13.40 -23.02 -23.99
C HIS A 443 14.38 -22.17 -24.79
N LEU A 444 15.50 -21.79 -24.17
CA LEU A 444 16.60 -21.07 -24.80
C LEU A 444 17.84 -21.96 -24.76
N SER A 445 18.30 -22.41 -25.91
CA SER A 445 19.56 -23.13 -26.04
C SER A 445 20.70 -22.10 -26.07
N ILE A 446 21.64 -22.21 -25.13
CA ILE A 446 22.82 -21.35 -25.03
C ILE A 446 24.05 -22.25 -25.17
N ASN A 447 24.93 -21.94 -26.11
CA ASN A 447 26.21 -22.60 -26.28
C ASN A 447 27.32 -21.58 -26.02
N ILE A 448 28.18 -21.89 -25.05
CA ILE A 448 29.31 -21.04 -24.63
C ILE A 448 30.59 -21.83 -24.87
N THR A 449 31.51 -21.27 -25.65
CA THR A 449 32.81 -21.88 -25.94
C THR A 449 33.95 -20.95 -25.52
N ASN A 450 35.00 -21.49 -24.91
CA ASN A 450 36.23 -20.77 -24.56
C ASN A 450 37.41 -21.52 -25.20
N VAL A 451 37.79 -21.14 -26.43
CA VAL A 451 38.69 -21.95 -27.27
C VAL A 451 40.01 -21.20 -27.55
N PRO A 452 41.16 -21.54 -26.97
CA PRO A 452 42.39 -20.73 -27.07
C PRO A 452 42.70 -20.21 -28.49
N MET A 453 42.96 -18.91 -28.64
CA MET A 453 43.20 -18.28 -29.95
C MET A 453 44.44 -18.88 -30.66
N PRO A 454 44.36 -19.20 -31.97
CA PRO A 454 45.46 -19.84 -32.70
C PRO A 454 46.56 -18.89 -33.25
N ILE A 455 46.77 -17.68 -32.68
CA ILE A 455 47.76 -16.71 -33.22
C ILE A 455 48.85 -16.40 -32.18
N PRO A 456 50.15 -16.56 -32.50
CA PRO A 456 51.23 -16.00 -31.71
C PRO A 456 51.41 -14.52 -32.10
N VAL A 457 51.10 -13.58 -31.20
CA VAL A 457 51.35 -12.13 -31.43
C VAL A 457 52.41 -11.62 -30.44
N PRO A 458 53.39 -10.80 -30.90
CA PRO A 458 54.53 -10.38 -30.08
C PRO A 458 54.13 -9.36 -29.01
N HIS A 459 54.92 -9.36 -27.94
CA HIS A 459 54.82 -8.47 -26.78
C HIS A 459 54.62 -7.00 -27.18
N SER A 460 53.52 -6.38 -26.71
CA SER A 460 53.50 -5.09 -26.00
C SER A 460 52.14 -4.38 -26.08
N ARG A 461 51.36 -4.49 -24.99
CA ARG A 461 50.34 -3.56 -24.43
C ARG A 461 49.08 -4.30 -23.95
N CYS A 462 48.92 -4.35 -22.62
CA CYS A 462 47.77 -3.87 -21.83
C CYS A 462 47.63 -4.62 -20.49
N PRO A 463 46.98 -4.02 -19.46
CA PRO A 463 47.20 -4.36 -18.06
C PRO A 463 46.10 -5.25 -17.43
N GLY A 464 46.50 -6.19 -16.56
CA GLY A 464 45.91 -6.46 -15.24
C GLY A 464 44.52 -7.12 -15.06
N ARG A 465 44.53 -8.17 -14.23
CA ARG A 465 43.55 -8.56 -13.17
C ARG A 465 42.32 -9.43 -13.49
N HIS A 466 41.88 -9.58 -14.74
CA HIS A 466 40.77 -10.47 -15.08
C HIS A 466 41.18 -11.39 -16.24
N SER A 467 40.47 -12.52 -16.44
CA SER A 467 40.34 -13.04 -17.80
C SER A 467 39.63 -11.97 -18.62
N THR A 468 40.39 -11.02 -19.15
CA THR A 468 39.86 -9.85 -19.82
C THR A 468 39.48 -10.24 -21.24
N GLN A 469 38.22 -9.98 -21.58
CA GLN A 469 37.71 -9.95 -22.95
C GLN A 469 36.87 -8.66 -23.04
N GLU A 470 37.51 -7.56 -23.40
CA GLU A 470 36.88 -6.23 -23.48
C GLU A 470 35.90 -6.10 -24.67
N ASP A 471 35.92 -7.06 -25.60
CA ASP A 471 35.06 -7.14 -26.78
C ASP A 471 33.74 -7.91 -26.55
N LEU A 472 33.41 -8.29 -25.31
CA LEU A 472 32.14 -8.94 -25.00
C LEU A 472 30.97 -7.97 -25.19
N GLN A 473 30.36 -8.00 -26.37
CA GLN A 473 29.08 -7.35 -26.61
C GLN A 473 27.92 -8.23 -26.14
N PRO A 474 26.87 -7.65 -25.52
CA PRO A 474 25.68 -8.40 -25.15
C PRO A 474 25.03 -9.02 -26.39
N VAL A 475 24.85 -10.34 -26.39
CA VAL A 475 24.15 -11.06 -27.46
C VAL A 475 22.64 -10.93 -27.25
N LEU A 476 22.00 -10.07 -28.03
CA LEU A 476 20.55 -9.87 -27.98
C LEU A 476 19.81 -11.04 -28.65
N ALA A 477 19.18 -11.89 -27.85
CA ALA A 477 18.24 -12.91 -28.33
C ALA A 477 16.85 -12.28 -28.50
N LYS A 478 16.42 -12.09 -29.76
CA LYS A 478 15.10 -11.54 -30.09
C LYS A 478 14.12 -12.67 -30.43
N LEU A 479 12.97 -12.68 -29.74
CA LEU A 479 11.83 -13.54 -30.05
C LEU A 479 10.63 -12.67 -30.34
N LEU A 480 10.03 -12.85 -31.50
CA LEU A 480 8.72 -12.26 -31.82
C LEU A 480 7.64 -13.20 -31.30
N VAL A 481 6.75 -12.67 -30.47
CA VAL A 481 5.60 -13.42 -29.95
C VAL A 481 4.38 -12.98 -30.74
N ASP A 482 3.84 -13.90 -31.53
CA ASP A 482 2.63 -13.70 -32.32
C ASP A 482 1.43 -14.29 -31.57
N TYR A 483 0.40 -13.48 -31.34
CA TYR A 483 -0.81 -13.89 -30.62
C TYR A 483 -2.06 -13.56 -31.44
N SER A 484 -2.81 -14.60 -31.80
CA SER A 484 -4.06 -14.48 -32.54
C SER A 484 -5.26 -14.77 -31.65
N ILE A 485 -6.19 -13.81 -31.58
CA ILE A 485 -7.42 -13.93 -30.80
C ILE A 485 -8.48 -14.62 -31.65
N GLN A 486 -9.03 -15.73 -31.14
CA GLN A 486 -10.16 -16.40 -31.76
C GLN A 486 -11.47 -15.82 -31.22
N SER A 487 -12.23 -15.14 -32.09
CA SER A 487 -13.52 -14.55 -31.75
C SER A 487 -14.60 -14.93 -32.76
N SER A 488 -15.86 -14.71 -32.40
CA SER A 488 -16.99 -14.76 -33.32
C SER A 488 -18.09 -13.79 -32.90
N LEU A 489 -18.78 -13.26 -33.92
CA LEU A 489 -19.93 -12.38 -33.79
C LEU A 489 -21.13 -13.05 -34.47
N SER A 490 -22.25 -13.13 -33.77
CA SER A 490 -23.51 -13.64 -34.30
C SER A 490 -24.68 -12.75 -33.86
N ILE A 491 -25.81 -12.84 -34.56
CA ILE A 491 -27.03 -12.10 -34.24
C ILE A 491 -28.20 -13.08 -34.14
N ALA A 492 -29.06 -12.91 -33.14
CA ALA A 492 -30.21 -13.79 -32.92
C ALA A 492 -31.22 -13.73 -34.07
N SER A 493 -31.50 -12.53 -34.57
CA SER A 493 -32.35 -12.31 -35.75
C SER A 493 -31.74 -11.27 -36.68
N SER A 494 -31.29 -11.71 -37.86
CA SER A 494 -30.73 -10.83 -38.90
C SER A 494 -31.80 -10.11 -39.74
N HIS A 495 -33.06 -10.55 -39.62
CA HIS A 495 -34.20 -10.02 -40.38
C HIS A 495 -35.35 -9.74 -39.42
N ILE A 496 -35.58 -8.47 -39.13
CA ILE A 496 -36.66 -8.01 -38.26
C ILE A 496 -37.78 -7.46 -39.13
N GLN A 497 -39.02 -7.71 -38.74
CA GLN A 497 -40.20 -7.13 -39.37
C GLN A 497 -40.84 -6.17 -38.39
N SER A 498 -41.19 -4.98 -38.85
CA SER A 498 -41.88 -3.98 -38.05
C SER A 498 -42.88 -3.20 -38.90
N TYR A 499 -43.84 -2.59 -38.22
CA TYR A 499 -44.94 -1.85 -38.80
C TYR A 499 -44.87 -0.40 -38.36
N PHE A 500 -45.23 0.54 -39.23
CA PHE A 500 -45.38 1.95 -38.86
C PHE A 500 -46.82 2.39 -39.12
N SER A 501 -47.41 3.10 -38.17
CA SER A 501 -48.80 3.56 -38.21
C SER A 501 -49.00 4.73 -37.25
N GLY A 502 -50.06 5.50 -37.43
CA GLY A 502 -50.38 6.65 -36.58
C GLY A 502 -50.39 7.96 -37.36
N THR A 503 -50.36 9.08 -36.64
CA THR A 503 -50.33 10.43 -37.21
C THR A 503 -48.91 10.95 -37.29
N VAL A 504 -48.62 11.81 -38.27
CA VAL A 504 -47.33 12.50 -38.38
C VAL A 504 -47.13 13.40 -37.16
N VAL A 505 -46.08 13.13 -36.40
CA VAL A 505 -45.63 13.96 -35.26
C VAL A 505 -44.27 14.55 -35.61
N GLY A 506 -44.13 15.87 -35.47
CA GLY A 506 -42.87 16.57 -35.68
C GLY A 506 -41.87 16.30 -34.56
N GLU A 507 -40.57 16.35 -34.86
CA GLU A 507 -39.47 16.05 -33.93
C GLU A 507 -39.57 16.83 -32.60
N SER A 508 -39.83 18.15 -32.68
CA SER A 508 -39.95 19.03 -31.50
C SER A 508 -41.18 18.76 -30.64
N ALA A 509 -42.15 17.99 -31.13
CA ALA A 509 -43.35 17.60 -30.40
C ALA A 509 -43.22 16.24 -29.70
N MET A 510 -42.16 15.47 -29.97
CA MET A 510 -41.94 14.16 -29.34
C MET A 510 -41.44 14.33 -27.90
N LYS A 511 -42.08 13.64 -26.95
CA LYS A 511 -41.71 13.71 -25.52
C LYS A 511 -41.37 12.34 -24.94
N ARG A 512 -42.01 11.28 -25.44
CA ARG A 512 -41.82 9.90 -24.99
C ARG A 512 -41.35 9.05 -26.16
N GLU A 513 -40.63 7.97 -25.88
CA GLU A 513 -40.18 7.06 -26.93
C GLU A 513 -41.34 6.46 -27.76
N GLN A 514 -42.53 6.32 -27.16
CA GLN A 514 -43.72 5.83 -27.83
C GLN A 514 -44.20 6.77 -28.94
N ASP A 515 -43.89 8.07 -28.85
CA ASP A 515 -44.31 9.06 -29.85
C ASP A 515 -43.50 8.92 -31.16
N VAL A 516 -42.37 8.19 -31.14
CA VAL A 516 -41.49 7.96 -32.30
C VAL A 516 -42.05 6.90 -33.25
N GLY A 517 -42.45 5.75 -32.69
CA GLY A 517 -42.98 4.62 -33.46
C GLY A 517 -42.63 3.25 -32.87
N SER A 518 -42.70 2.22 -33.72
CA SER A 518 -42.64 0.81 -33.27
C SER A 518 -41.26 0.39 -32.78
N PRO A 519 -41.16 -0.40 -31.69
CA PRO A 519 -39.90 -0.85 -31.13
C PRO A 519 -39.20 -1.90 -31.98
N LEU A 520 -37.87 -1.88 -31.94
CA LEU A 520 -36.94 -2.80 -32.57
C LEU A 520 -35.88 -3.22 -31.56
N THR A 521 -35.46 -4.48 -31.60
CA THR A 521 -34.40 -4.99 -30.73
C THR A 521 -33.48 -5.89 -31.53
N PHE A 522 -32.19 -5.57 -31.53
CA PHE A 522 -31.16 -6.32 -32.23
C PHE A 522 -30.21 -6.95 -31.20
N ASP A 523 -30.26 -8.28 -31.08
CA ASP A 523 -29.49 -9.03 -30.09
C ASP A 523 -28.24 -9.67 -30.72
N PHE A 524 -27.07 -9.18 -30.35
CA PHE A 524 -25.76 -9.63 -30.80
C PHE A 524 -25.10 -10.50 -29.73
N GLN A 525 -24.58 -11.66 -30.13
CA GLN A 525 -23.75 -12.51 -29.27
C GLN A 525 -22.29 -12.47 -29.71
N VAL A 526 -21.42 -12.20 -28.74
CA VAL A 526 -19.97 -12.13 -28.92
C VAL A 526 -19.33 -13.23 -28.09
N THR A 527 -18.57 -14.10 -28.74
CA THR A 527 -17.78 -15.12 -28.04
C THR A 527 -16.31 -14.97 -28.37
N THR A 528 -15.48 -14.91 -27.35
CA THR A 528 -14.01 -14.83 -27.49
C THR A 528 -13.37 -15.99 -26.74
N LYS A 529 -12.48 -16.73 -27.40
CA LYS A 529 -11.61 -17.70 -26.74
C LYS A 529 -10.30 -17.02 -26.38
N GLY A 530 -9.98 -16.94 -25.09
CA GLY A 530 -8.76 -16.29 -24.60
C GLY A 530 -8.98 -15.57 -23.28
N GLU A 531 -7.90 -15.03 -22.72
CA GLU A 531 -7.93 -14.24 -21.47
C GLU A 531 -8.10 -12.76 -21.83
N SER A 532 -8.53 -11.96 -20.85
CA SER A 532 -8.63 -10.51 -21.06
C SER A 532 -7.28 -9.95 -21.49
N LEU A 533 -7.28 -9.11 -22.53
CA LEU A 533 -6.08 -8.43 -23.02
C LEU A 533 -5.55 -7.36 -22.03
N GLY A 534 -6.29 -7.08 -20.95
CA GLY A 534 -5.93 -6.05 -19.99
C GLY A 534 -5.73 -4.69 -20.69
N THR A 535 -4.56 -4.10 -20.52
CA THR A 535 -4.17 -2.82 -21.14
C THR A 535 -3.62 -2.96 -22.57
N LEU A 536 -3.41 -4.19 -23.07
CA LEU A 536 -2.74 -4.44 -24.35
C LEU A 536 -3.65 -4.23 -25.57
N GLY A 537 -4.97 -4.19 -25.39
CA GLY A 537 -5.92 -3.91 -26.47
C GLY A 537 -7.37 -4.03 -26.05
N THR A 538 -8.26 -3.41 -26.82
CA THR A 538 -9.71 -3.42 -26.58
C THR A 538 -10.42 -4.01 -27.79
N ILE A 539 -11.28 -5.01 -27.55
CA ILE A 539 -12.19 -5.53 -28.57
C ILE A 539 -13.42 -4.62 -28.59
N LEU A 540 -13.77 -4.12 -29.77
CA LEU A 540 -14.84 -3.15 -29.97
C LEU A 540 -15.89 -3.74 -30.90
N LEU A 541 -17.16 -3.50 -30.56
CA LEU A 541 -18.30 -3.75 -31.43
C LEU A 541 -18.76 -2.41 -32.00
N GLY A 542 -18.50 -2.18 -33.29
CA GLY A 542 -18.90 -0.98 -34.00
C GLY A 542 -20.19 -1.21 -34.78
N PHE A 543 -21.06 -0.20 -34.82
CA PHE A 543 -22.32 -0.21 -35.56
C PHE A 543 -22.30 0.84 -36.67
N GLU A 544 -22.55 0.42 -37.91
CA GLU A 544 -22.93 1.32 -39.00
C GLU A 544 -24.46 1.40 -39.00
N TRP A 545 -24.98 2.41 -38.30
CA TRP A 545 -26.40 2.55 -38.01
C TRP A 545 -27.08 3.55 -38.97
N PRO A 546 -28.22 3.20 -39.59
CA PRO A 546 -28.94 4.08 -40.49
C PRO A 546 -29.82 5.07 -39.72
N TYR A 547 -29.19 6.14 -39.22
CA TYR A 547 -29.86 7.19 -38.42
C TYR A 547 -30.88 7.98 -39.24
N GLU A 548 -30.46 8.49 -40.39
CA GLU A 548 -31.23 9.43 -41.21
C GLU A 548 -31.11 9.09 -42.70
N ILE A 549 -32.10 9.53 -43.48
CA ILE A 549 -31.97 9.62 -44.94
C ILE A 549 -31.24 10.91 -45.34
N PRO A 550 -30.71 11.00 -46.58
CA PRO A 550 -29.91 12.16 -47.03
C PRO A 550 -30.58 13.53 -46.91
N ASN A 551 -31.90 13.60 -46.77
CA ASN A 551 -32.65 14.83 -46.56
C ASN A 551 -32.74 15.27 -45.08
N GLY A 552 -32.04 14.58 -44.17
CA GLY A 552 -32.00 14.88 -42.74
C GLY A 552 -33.19 14.37 -41.93
N LYS A 553 -34.08 13.54 -42.51
CA LYS A 553 -35.17 12.92 -41.76
C LYS A 553 -34.74 11.59 -41.13
N TRP A 554 -35.11 11.40 -39.87
CA TRP A 554 -34.83 10.18 -39.09
C TRP A 554 -35.41 8.91 -39.71
N LEU A 555 -34.64 7.82 -39.69
CA LEU A 555 -35.06 6.47 -40.06
C LEU A 555 -35.24 5.60 -38.83
N LEU A 556 -34.14 5.27 -38.15
CA LEU A 556 -34.12 4.44 -36.95
C LEU A 556 -33.55 5.21 -35.78
N TYR A 557 -34.37 5.40 -34.76
CA TYR A 557 -34.01 6.12 -33.55
C TYR A 557 -33.48 5.16 -32.48
N PRO A 558 -32.18 5.17 -32.13
CA PRO A 558 -31.67 4.31 -31.07
C PRO A 558 -32.06 4.87 -29.70
N THR A 559 -32.65 4.01 -28.87
CA THR A 559 -33.12 4.39 -27.52
C THR A 559 -32.12 4.02 -26.44
N GLU A 560 -31.59 2.79 -26.45
CA GLU A 560 -30.62 2.31 -25.47
C GLU A 560 -29.81 1.13 -26.01
N ILE A 561 -28.62 0.93 -25.45
CA ILE A 561 -27.80 -0.26 -25.66
C ILE A 561 -27.70 -0.99 -24.32
N LEU A 562 -28.21 -2.21 -24.28
CA LEU A 562 -28.12 -3.08 -23.11
C LEU A 562 -26.98 -4.08 -23.26
N VAL A 563 -26.28 -4.31 -22.16
CA VAL A 563 -25.15 -5.22 -22.04
C VAL A 563 -25.55 -6.29 -21.02
N ASN A 564 -25.44 -7.55 -21.42
CA ASN A 564 -25.85 -8.71 -20.61
C ASN A 564 -27.29 -8.59 -20.02
N GLY A 565 -28.18 -7.89 -20.73
CA GLY A 565 -29.60 -7.73 -20.40
C GLY A 565 -29.96 -6.64 -19.37
N ASN A 566 -29.02 -6.20 -18.53
CA ASN A 566 -29.32 -5.30 -17.40
C ASN A 566 -28.50 -4.00 -17.36
N ASP A 567 -27.31 -3.94 -17.97
CA ASP A 567 -26.43 -2.78 -17.87
C ASP A 567 -26.53 -1.89 -19.12
N THR A 568 -26.52 -0.56 -18.97
CA THR A 568 -26.58 0.37 -20.11
C THR A 568 -25.20 0.79 -20.59
N CYS A 569 -25.00 0.85 -21.92
CA CYS A 569 -23.78 1.36 -22.55
C CYS A 569 -24.04 2.71 -23.20
N HIS A 570 -23.23 3.72 -22.84
CA HIS A 570 -23.33 5.08 -23.37
C HIS A 570 -22.10 5.39 -24.23
N PRO A 571 -22.18 5.27 -25.57
CA PRO A 571 -21.09 5.66 -26.45
C PRO A 571 -20.89 7.18 -26.42
N PRO A 572 -19.63 7.66 -26.55
CA PRO A 572 -19.34 9.09 -26.59
C PRO A 572 -20.02 9.74 -27.81
N GLY A 573 -20.46 11.00 -27.65
CA GLY A 573 -21.09 11.78 -28.71
C GLY A 573 -22.61 11.90 -28.64
N GLY A 574 -23.25 11.41 -27.57
CA GLY A 574 -24.70 11.62 -27.35
C GLY A 574 -25.59 10.96 -28.41
N LEU A 575 -25.11 9.88 -29.04
CA LEU A 575 -25.75 9.25 -30.20
C LEU A 575 -26.97 8.38 -29.83
N ILE A 576 -27.10 8.00 -28.57
CA ILE A 576 -28.19 7.17 -28.05
C ILE A 576 -29.18 8.08 -27.32
N ASN A 577 -30.47 7.97 -27.67
CA ASN A 577 -31.52 8.86 -27.19
C ASN A 577 -31.17 10.37 -27.31
N PRO A 578 -30.75 10.87 -28.49
CA PRO A 578 -30.27 12.26 -28.65
C PRO A 578 -31.32 13.33 -28.33
N LEU A 579 -32.61 12.98 -28.33
CA LEU A 579 -33.73 13.88 -28.01
C LEU A 579 -34.14 13.81 -26.54
N ASN A 580 -33.44 13.02 -25.71
CA ASN A 580 -33.75 12.79 -24.29
C ASN A 580 -35.22 12.43 -24.06
N LEU A 581 -35.77 11.53 -24.88
CA LEU A 581 -37.14 11.06 -24.74
C LEU A 581 -37.26 10.20 -23.48
N THR A 582 -38.39 10.32 -22.76
CA THR A 582 -38.66 9.49 -21.59
C THR A 582 -38.87 8.03 -22.03
N LEU A 583 -38.08 7.11 -21.46
CA LEU A 583 -38.14 5.68 -21.77
C LEU A 583 -39.16 4.97 -20.86
N LEU A 584 -39.79 3.89 -21.34
CA LEU A 584 -40.79 3.14 -20.56
C LEU A 584 -40.25 2.57 -19.22
N GLN A 585 -38.94 2.37 -19.12
CA GLN A 585 -38.27 1.82 -17.93
C GLN A 585 -38.02 2.86 -16.81
N ASP A 586 -38.15 4.18 -17.08
CA ASP A 586 -37.98 5.24 -16.07
C ASP A 586 -39.09 5.30 -15.01
N LEU A 587 -40.15 4.49 -15.15
CA LEU A 587 -41.26 4.39 -14.19
C LEU A 587 -40.97 3.46 -12.99
N GLY A 588 -39.73 2.99 -12.79
CA GLY A 588 -39.37 2.16 -11.64
C GLY A 588 -37.87 2.05 -11.36
N TYR A 589 -37.42 2.81 -10.35
CA TYR A 589 -36.11 2.80 -9.64
C TYR A 589 -34.83 3.08 -10.45
N PRO A 590 -33.98 4.02 -10.03
CA PRO A 590 -32.65 4.22 -10.62
C PRO A 590 -31.70 3.09 -10.19
N ALA A 591 -31.22 2.31 -11.16
CA ALA A 591 -30.09 1.41 -10.93
C ALA A 591 -28.78 2.23 -10.94
N ALA A 592 -27.95 2.02 -9.91
CA ALA A 592 -26.66 2.67 -9.76
C ALA A 592 -25.67 2.21 -10.86
N PRO A 593 -24.77 3.09 -11.34
CA PRO A 593 -23.72 2.68 -12.25
C PRO A 593 -22.75 1.73 -11.52
N ARG A 594 -22.64 0.48 -11.98
CA ARG A 594 -21.60 -0.45 -11.56
C ARG A 594 -20.57 -0.61 -12.66
N VAL A 595 -19.30 -0.44 -12.30
CA VAL A 595 -18.15 -0.76 -13.15
C VAL A 595 -18.00 -2.28 -13.18
N LEU A 596 -18.26 -2.89 -14.33
CA LEU A 596 -17.98 -4.29 -14.57
C LEU A 596 -16.48 -4.48 -14.77
N HIS A 597 -15.83 -5.06 -13.77
CA HIS A 597 -14.50 -5.63 -13.90
C HIS A 597 -14.61 -7.14 -14.23
N THR A 598 -13.88 -7.55 -15.28
CA THR A 598 -13.25 -8.87 -15.53
C THR A 598 -13.82 -9.92 -16.49
N GLN A 599 -14.95 -9.73 -17.18
CA GLN A 599 -15.26 -10.58 -18.35
C GLN A 599 -15.91 -9.78 -19.49
N LEU A 600 -15.49 -10.07 -20.74
CA LEU A 600 -16.10 -9.47 -21.93
C LEU A 600 -17.61 -9.78 -21.90
N PRO A 601 -18.48 -8.77 -22.06
CA PRO A 601 -19.91 -9.01 -22.13
C PRO A 601 -20.25 -9.93 -23.31
N SER A 602 -21.04 -10.96 -23.04
CA SER A 602 -21.33 -12.05 -23.98
C SER A 602 -22.51 -11.73 -24.90
N SER A 603 -23.35 -10.75 -24.51
CA SER A 603 -24.52 -10.33 -25.29
C SER A 603 -24.74 -8.81 -25.23
N PHE A 604 -25.03 -8.23 -26.40
CA PHE A 604 -25.40 -6.83 -26.56
C PHE A 604 -26.78 -6.74 -27.22
N SER A 605 -27.68 -5.93 -26.67
CA SER A 605 -29.00 -5.68 -27.24
C SER A 605 -29.15 -4.20 -27.57
N LEU A 606 -29.18 -3.87 -28.87
CA LEU A 606 -29.47 -2.51 -29.32
C LEU A 606 -30.98 -2.35 -29.49
N ARG A 607 -31.58 -1.50 -28.66
CA ARG A 607 -32.98 -1.13 -28.75
C ARG A 607 -33.11 0.17 -29.55
N ALA A 608 -34.08 0.17 -30.45
CA ALA A 608 -34.36 1.31 -31.32
C ALA A 608 -35.85 1.37 -31.66
N ARG A 609 -36.27 2.46 -32.31
CA ARG A 609 -37.63 2.62 -32.82
C ARG A 609 -37.61 3.06 -34.27
N VAL A 610 -38.62 2.61 -35.02
CA VAL A 610 -38.90 3.11 -36.37
C VAL A 610 -39.48 4.52 -36.24
N TRP A 611 -38.95 5.47 -37.01
CA TRP A 611 -39.47 6.84 -37.02
C TRP A 611 -40.71 6.96 -37.91
N ASN A 612 -41.90 6.77 -37.34
CA ASN A 612 -43.13 6.60 -38.12
C ASN A 612 -43.40 7.79 -39.08
N SER A 613 -43.16 9.04 -38.67
CA SER A 613 -43.41 10.22 -39.49
C SER A 613 -42.67 10.18 -40.84
N THR A 614 -41.39 9.81 -40.85
CA THR A 614 -40.58 9.72 -42.08
C THR A 614 -41.09 8.60 -42.99
N PHE A 615 -41.45 7.45 -42.41
CA PHE A 615 -41.98 6.33 -43.17
C PHE A 615 -43.37 6.60 -43.76
N ILE A 616 -44.21 7.38 -43.08
CA ILE A 616 -45.54 7.79 -43.55
C ILE A 616 -45.44 8.86 -44.65
N GLU A 617 -44.50 9.79 -44.55
CA GLU A 617 -44.37 10.91 -45.48
C GLU A 617 -43.55 10.54 -46.74
N GLU A 618 -42.36 9.98 -46.56
CA GLU A 618 -41.38 9.80 -47.64
C GLU A 618 -41.53 8.46 -48.36
N PHE A 619 -42.08 7.45 -47.67
CA PHE A 619 -42.16 6.08 -48.16
C PHE A 619 -43.59 5.58 -48.36
N ARG A 620 -44.57 6.49 -48.42
CA ARG A 620 -46.00 6.17 -48.55
C ARG A 620 -46.33 5.27 -49.74
N ASP A 621 -45.67 5.53 -50.87
CA ASP A 621 -45.92 4.86 -52.15
C ASP A 621 -45.18 3.53 -52.30
N PHE A 622 -44.36 3.14 -51.30
CA PHE A 622 -43.56 1.92 -51.34
C PHE A 622 -44.19 0.81 -50.49
N ASP A 623 -44.55 -0.31 -51.12
CA ASP A 623 -45.09 -1.49 -50.42
C ASP A 623 -44.10 -2.10 -49.43
N ARG A 624 -42.79 -1.97 -49.70
CA ARG A 624 -41.74 -2.48 -48.83
C ARG A 624 -40.49 -1.59 -48.82
N VAL A 625 -40.12 -1.13 -47.64
CA VAL A 625 -38.83 -0.48 -47.40
C VAL A 625 -37.91 -1.48 -46.71
N LYS A 626 -36.70 -1.66 -47.24
CA LYS A 626 -35.65 -2.45 -46.60
C LYS A 626 -34.57 -1.52 -46.06
N VAL A 627 -34.42 -1.48 -44.74
CA VAL A 627 -33.33 -0.73 -44.09
C VAL A 627 -32.25 -1.71 -43.68
N THR A 628 -31.00 -1.44 -44.01
CA THR A 628 -29.86 -2.32 -43.68
C THR A 628 -28.83 -1.58 -42.84
N GLY A 629 -28.33 -2.24 -41.80
CA GLY A 629 -27.17 -1.79 -41.01
C GLY A 629 -26.13 -2.89 -40.90
N THR A 630 -24.93 -2.55 -40.43
CA THR A 630 -23.88 -3.53 -40.16
C THR A 630 -23.35 -3.40 -38.74
N ALA A 631 -22.96 -4.52 -38.15
CA ALA A 631 -22.22 -4.54 -36.89
C ALA A 631 -20.91 -5.30 -37.11
N THR A 632 -19.79 -4.69 -36.71
CA THR A 632 -18.45 -5.24 -36.90
C THR A 632 -17.72 -5.35 -35.58
N LEU A 633 -17.24 -6.56 -35.27
CA LEU A 633 -16.32 -6.84 -34.18
C LEU A 633 -14.88 -6.70 -34.67
N PHE A 634 -14.11 -5.79 -34.06
CA PHE A 634 -12.73 -5.53 -34.43
C PHE A 634 -11.85 -5.27 -33.19
N LEU A 635 -10.54 -5.45 -33.35
CA LEU A 635 -9.56 -5.24 -32.29
C LEU A 635 -8.86 -3.89 -32.49
N ARG A 636 -8.75 -3.12 -31.40
CA ARG A 636 -7.88 -1.94 -31.33
C ARG A 636 -6.74 -2.22 -30.35
N SER A 637 -5.53 -2.38 -30.87
CA SER A 637 -4.31 -2.57 -30.07
C SER A 637 -3.19 -1.68 -30.59
N GLN A 638 -2.33 -1.21 -29.69
CA GLN A 638 -1.08 -0.53 -30.05
C GLN A 638 0.07 -1.53 -30.32
N VAL A 639 -0.16 -2.82 -30.06
CA VAL A 639 0.84 -3.89 -30.22
C VAL A 639 0.57 -4.61 -31.55
N PRO A 640 1.46 -4.49 -32.56
CA PRO A 640 1.22 -5.03 -33.90
C PRO A 640 1.21 -6.56 -33.97
N THR A 641 1.74 -7.25 -32.95
CA THR A 641 1.79 -8.71 -32.87
C THR A 641 0.54 -9.34 -32.24
N ILE A 642 -0.43 -8.54 -31.81
CA ILE A 642 -1.73 -9.01 -31.34
C ILE A 642 -2.73 -8.80 -32.47
N THR A 643 -3.25 -9.89 -33.03
CA THR A 643 -4.15 -9.84 -34.17
C THR A 643 -5.49 -10.49 -33.88
N MET A 644 -6.56 -9.97 -34.49
CA MET A 644 -7.89 -10.56 -34.47
C MET A 644 -8.51 -10.37 -35.85
N ARG A 645 -9.19 -11.40 -36.36
CA ARG A 645 -9.95 -11.28 -37.60
C ARG A 645 -11.19 -10.42 -37.36
N ASN A 646 -11.50 -9.50 -38.26
CA ASN A 646 -12.74 -8.73 -38.18
C ASN A 646 -13.94 -9.62 -38.54
N HIS A 647 -15.00 -9.54 -37.74
CA HIS A 647 -16.24 -10.27 -37.97
C HIS A 647 -17.38 -9.27 -38.16
N THR A 648 -18.06 -9.30 -39.31
CA THR A 648 -19.16 -8.38 -39.64
C THR A 648 -20.45 -9.15 -39.85
N VAL A 649 -21.53 -8.71 -39.22
CA VAL A 649 -22.90 -9.20 -39.43
C VAL A 649 -23.77 -8.09 -40.01
N ARG A 650 -24.71 -8.45 -40.88
CA ARG A 650 -25.67 -7.52 -41.47
C ARG A 650 -27.03 -7.69 -40.81
N VAL A 651 -27.68 -6.57 -40.53
CA VAL A 651 -29.05 -6.53 -40.02
C VAL A 651 -29.95 -5.90 -41.08
N SER A 652 -31.16 -6.42 -41.21
CA SER A 652 -32.15 -5.82 -42.11
C SER A 652 -33.55 -5.78 -41.53
N LEU A 653 -34.24 -4.69 -41.81
CA LEU A 653 -35.64 -4.44 -41.46
C LEU A 653 -36.49 -4.46 -42.74
N ALA A 654 -37.63 -5.16 -42.77
CA ALA A 654 -38.54 -5.17 -43.92
C ALA A 654 -40.04 -5.12 -43.52
N ARG A 655 -40.86 -4.42 -44.31
CA ARG A 655 -42.33 -4.28 -44.14
C ARG A 655 -43.14 -5.46 -44.73
N TRP A 656 -44.31 -5.70 -44.13
CA TRP A 656 -45.51 -6.27 -44.77
C TRP A 656 -46.71 -5.35 -44.49
N VAL A 657 -47.53 -5.06 -45.48
CA VAL A 657 -48.79 -4.31 -45.28
C VAL A 657 -49.93 -5.32 -45.13
N CYS A 658 -50.65 -5.32 -44.02
CA CYS A 658 -52.02 -5.84 -44.02
C CYS A 658 -52.95 -4.71 -44.47
N GLY A 659 -53.27 -4.67 -45.75
CA GLY A 659 -54.37 -3.85 -46.25
C GLY A 659 -55.68 -4.62 -46.13
N LEU A 660 -56.62 -4.11 -45.34
CA LEU A 660 -58.04 -4.30 -45.64
C LEU A 660 -58.38 -3.23 -46.68
N ARG A 661 -58.88 -3.66 -47.85
CA ARG A 661 -59.49 -2.76 -48.84
C ARG A 661 -60.73 -2.09 -48.27
#